data_AF-A0A957Q6T0-F1
#
_entry.id   AF-A0A957Q6T0-F1
#
_cell.length_a   1.000
_cell.length_b   1.000
_cell.length_c   1.000
_cell.angle_alpha   90.00
_cell.angle_beta   90.00
_cell.angle_gamma   90.00
#
_symmetry.space_group_name_H-M   'P 1'
#
loop_
_entity.id
_entity.type
_entity.pdbx_description
1 polymer ?
#
loop_
_entity_poly.entity_id
_entity_poly.type
_entity_poly.pdbx_seq_one_letter_code
_entity_poly.pdbx_strand_id
1 'polypeptide(L)'
;MATLSVVTPYRRALANSLHLPKPQSSTTGPVDVPLLLPLEPTTVELLTHTADFSLFAGEPLAENNQFSLQLTASYRLENGSAEPVAVILHVTEPATTSATATVQLLVEGIPQELFRTAGVGYTSQLQLGADSRTTVTLQYRVDDLETPLPLLTYPASILTRWPGAPSMRVSVTLPAPSGPESWLRIAPSGWRYQSSETTGLPGVKWLYDAQIPSDPFVFELIHPHAWQQLQDLEGQASTTPALYQEIGDRYRALLDAVPVDGTYDDVRTRFYSQALAAYTSGIDVLNAAGQTGNELGELYTHLASLYRTQVADRAGTINIAYSEAMVNAAQQALAQLPTTSSQRQELTQWVVDGLQLALAEAQANSQWSNALALVEQLAALPSDLVDHAILEQTKRSITVRQALQLLEEENRPAAFALAGAELADEALLPPQELRTPFSRWTISTTVTPDAMEITVEPLAFVRQHAMATTAIDGLVAAFKRSADSAITVEWSPAPLPTNEPARDGQASTVPVLEEQARPVGRLLIRAPSASSFASLTTAMPASAEWSFVYALLRQLQPTVERNRAWFNRRTTVRVLLDFQAVTAEWQGAATNLERQATALEEAAAARDMRDASEAEAALRGRIQAANYRAAAQQWRKLVTTSWLQLQIAVPSGIQQASRSWVITPETPASLAELTGSTGYLSAFISILVLGMAFLLLISSVLWWLL
;
A
#
# COMPACT_ATOMS: atom_id res chain seq x y z
N MET A 1 -7.10 -8.07 6.61
CA MET A 1 -7.02 -8.29 5.14
C MET A 1 -8.07 -7.46 4.38
N ALA A 2 -8.24 -6.17 4.71
CA ALA A 2 -9.28 -5.28 4.15
C ALA A 2 -8.75 -3.86 3.88
N THR A 3 -7.50 -3.72 3.46
CA THR A 3 -6.82 -2.42 3.26
C THR A 3 -6.68 -2.00 1.78
N LEU A 4 -7.09 -2.83 0.82
CA LEU A 4 -6.84 -2.59 -0.60
C LEU A 4 -7.90 -1.74 -1.32
N SER A 5 -9.07 -1.45 -0.71
CA SER A 5 -10.19 -0.82 -1.43
C SER A 5 -10.30 0.71 -1.30
N VAL A 6 -9.45 1.35 -0.48
CA VAL A 6 -9.52 2.80 -0.19
C VAL A 6 -8.42 3.61 -0.91
N VAL A 7 -7.41 2.93 -1.46
CA VAL A 7 -6.23 3.57 -2.07
C VAL A 7 -6.53 4.20 -3.45
N THR A 8 -7.40 3.57 -4.24
CA THR A 8 -7.74 4.02 -5.61
C THR A 8 -8.45 5.38 -5.67
N PRO A 9 -9.45 5.71 -4.82
CA PRO A 9 -10.12 7.02 -4.87
C PRO A 9 -9.24 8.17 -4.35
N TYR A 10 -8.32 7.92 -3.39
CA TYR A 10 -7.39 8.95 -2.90
C TYR A 10 -6.34 9.33 -3.94
N ARG A 11 -5.79 8.36 -4.68
CA ARG A 11 -4.89 8.60 -5.83
C ARG A 11 -5.55 9.45 -6.92
N ARG A 12 -6.81 9.17 -7.28
CA ARG A 12 -7.55 9.99 -8.25
C ARG A 12 -7.87 11.40 -7.76
N ALA A 13 -8.13 11.59 -6.47
CA ALA A 13 -8.37 12.91 -5.88
C ALA A 13 -7.10 13.77 -5.82
N LEU A 14 -5.94 13.16 -5.50
CA LEU A 14 -4.62 13.81 -5.58
C LEU A 14 -4.23 14.14 -7.02
N ALA A 15 -4.40 13.22 -7.97
CA ALA A 15 -4.14 13.50 -9.39
C ALA A 15 -5.00 14.64 -9.96
N ASN A 16 -6.21 14.86 -9.43
CA ASN A 16 -7.10 15.96 -9.84
C ASN A 16 -6.81 17.29 -9.14
N SER A 17 -6.11 17.29 -7.99
CA SER A 17 -5.72 18.50 -7.26
C SER A 17 -4.30 18.97 -7.60
N LEU A 18 -3.44 18.05 -8.06
CA LEU A 18 -2.14 18.34 -8.66
C LEU A 18 -2.32 18.86 -10.09
N HIS A 19 -1.54 19.86 -10.51
CA HIS A 19 -1.59 20.45 -11.85
C HIS A 19 -0.93 19.53 -12.90
N LEU A 20 -1.32 18.25 -12.94
CA LEU A 20 -0.79 17.30 -13.92
C LEU A 20 -1.37 17.60 -15.31
N PRO A 21 -0.53 17.64 -16.36
CA PRO A 21 -1.00 17.85 -17.72
C PRO A 21 -1.93 16.69 -18.11
N LYS A 22 -3.17 17.01 -18.47
CA LYS A 22 -4.06 16.04 -19.10
C LYS A 22 -3.62 15.88 -20.55
N PRO A 23 -3.55 14.64 -21.08
CA PRO A 23 -3.24 14.45 -22.48
C PRO A 23 -4.30 15.17 -23.34
N GLN A 24 -3.87 16.17 -24.11
CA GLN A 24 -4.75 16.86 -25.04
C GLN A 24 -4.96 15.95 -26.25
N SER A 25 -6.22 15.73 -26.62
CA SER A 25 -6.55 15.04 -27.86
C SER A 25 -6.38 16.03 -29.01
N SER A 26 -5.28 15.94 -29.75
CA SER A 26 -5.19 16.53 -31.08
C SER A 26 -6.06 15.71 -32.04
N THR A 27 -6.93 16.38 -32.78
CA THR A 27 -7.64 15.77 -33.91
C THR A 27 -6.84 16.03 -35.18
N THR A 28 -5.91 15.12 -35.51
CA THR A 28 -5.43 15.01 -36.90
C THR A 28 -6.60 14.48 -37.74
N GLY A 29 -7.23 15.38 -38.51
CA GLY A 29 -8.32 14.99 -39.40
C GLY A 29 -7.80 14.15 -40.57
N PRO A 30 -8.48 13.05 -40.96
CA PRO A 30 -8.08 12.26 -42.12
C PRO A 30 -8.20 13.08 -43.41
N VAL A 31 -7.28 12.88 -44.35
CA VAL A 31 -7.44 13.32 -45.73
C VAL A 31 -8.26 12.26 -46.46
N ASP A 32 -9.57 12.46 -46.47
CA ASP A 32 -10.49 11.60 -47.22
C ASP A 32 -10.43 11.94 -48.71
N VAL A 33 -10.12 10.95 -49.53
CA VAL A 33 -9.90 11.12 -50.97
C VAL A 33 -11.15 10.71 -51.75
N PRO A 34 -11.56 11.47 -52.79
CA PRO A 34 -12.77 11.17 -53.55
C PRO A 34 -12.73 9.83 -54.29
N LEU A 35 -13.90 9.20 -54.41
CA LEU A 35 -14.16 7.96 -55.12
C LEU A 35 -15.25 8.16 -56.18
N LEU A 36 -15.16 7.43 -57.29
CA LEU A 36 -16.18 7.40 -58.33
C LEU A 36 -17.16 6.23 -58.10
N LEU A 37 -18.44 6.55 -57.91
CA LEU A 37 -19.51 5.61 -57.61
C LEU A 37 -20.70 5.81 -58.56
N PRO A 38 -21.53 4.79 -58.82
CA PRO A 38 -22.80 5.01 -59.48
C PRO A 38 -23.77 5.64 -58.48
N LEU A 39 -24.54 6.64 -58.92
CA LEU A 39 -25.54 7.30 -58.05
C LEU A 39 -26.71 6.37 -57.74
N GLU A 40 -27.11 5.56 -58.72
CA GLU A 40 -28.18 4.57 -58.65
C GLU A 40 -27.64 3.16 -58.96
N PRO A 41 -28.30 2.07 -58.52
CA PRO A 41 -27.91 0.72 -58.91
C PRO A 41 -27.84 0.56 -60.43
N THR A 42 -26.76 -0.04 -60.92
CA THR A 42 -26.49 -0.20 -62.36
C THR A 42 -26.16 -1.66 -62.70
N THR A 43 -26.28 -2.03 -63.97
CA THR A 43 -25.80 -3.31 -64.51
C THR A 43 -24.37 -3.24 -65.06
N VAL A 44 -23.76 -2.05 -65.07
CA VAL A 44 -22.39 -1.84 -65.54
C VAL A 44 -21.41 -2.38 -64.50
N GLU A 45 -20.54 -3.31 -64.89
CA GLU A 45 -19.59 -3.97 -63.99
C GLU A 45 -18.26 -3.21 -63.92
N LEU A 46 -17.62 -3.19 -62.75
CA LEU A 46 -16.25 -2.71 -62.58
C LEU A 46 -15.29 -3.89 -62.72
N LEU A 47 -14.46 -3.87 -63.77
CA LEU A 47 -13.50 -4.94 -64.07
C LEU A 47 -12.16 -4.75 -63.36
N THR A 48 -11.64 -3.53 -63.40
CA THR A 48 -10.34 -3.22 -62.81
C THR A 48 -10.35 -1.82 -62.21
N HIS A 49 -9.70 -1.68 -61.07
CA HIS A 49 -9.53 -0.40 -60.41
C HIS A 49 -8.08 -0.18 -59.99
N THR A 50 -7.52 0.98 -60.37
CA THR A 50 -6.20 1.40 -59.89
C THR A 50 -6.31 2.74 -59.20
N ALA A 51 -5.65 2.90 -58.06
CA ALA A 51 -5.50 4.17 -57.36
C ALA A 51 -4.01 4.44 -57.14
N ASP A 52 -3.48 5.44 -57.83
CA ASP A 52 -2.07 5.82 -57.74
C ASP A 52 -1.97 7.19 -57.06
N PHE A 53 -1.44 7.18 -55.84
CA PHE A 53 -1.20 8.35 -55.01
C PHE A 53 0.25 8.82 -55.22
N SER A 54 0.42 10.10 -55.51
CA SER A 54 1.72 10.77 -55.60
C SER A 54 1.74 11.93 -54.62
N LEU A 55 2.66 11.84 -53.67
CA LEU A 55 2.91 12.89 -52.69
C LEU A 55 4.05 13.79 -53.19
N PHE A 56 3.88 15.10 -53.10
CA PHE A 56 4.89 16.07 -53.47
C PHE A 56 5.19 16.98 -52.28
N ALA A 57 6.48 17.16 -52.02
CA ALA A 57 6.97 18.25 -51.20
C ALA A 57 7.34 19.43 -52.12
N GLY A 58 6.91 20.63 -51.78
CA GLY A 58 7.32 21.86 -52.46
C GLY A 58 8.84 22.06 -52.39
N GLU A 59 9.38 22.93 -53.24
CA GLU A 59 10.81 23.23 -53.24
C GLU A 59 11.27 23.77 -51.87
N PRO A 60 12.46 23.41 -51.39
CA PRO A 60 12.97 23.78 -50.06
C PRO A 60 13.16 25.30 -49.84
N LEU A 61 13.01 26.12 -50.88
CA LEU A 61 13.15 27.58 -50.85
C LEU A 61 11.81 28.33 -50.88
N ALA A 62 10.67 27.65 -50.99
CA ALA A 62 9.36 28.28 -50.90
C ALA A 62 8.94 28.39 -49.42
N GLU A 63 8.68 29.60 -48.94
CA GLU A 63 8.31 29.90 -47.53
C GLU A 63 7.05 29.18 -47.03
N ASN A 64 6.32 28.45 -47.89
CA ASN A 64 4.96 27.99 -47.64
C ASN A 64 4.82 26.50 -47.29
N ASN A 65 5.90 25.75 -47.08
CA ASN A 65 5.87 24.35 -46.62
C ASN A 65 4.81 23.48 -47.35
N GLN A 66 4.73 23.61 -48.67
CA GLN A 66 3.61 23.07 -49.45
C GLN A 66 3.75 21.55 -49.61
N PHE A 67 2.95 20.79 -48.88
CA PHE A 67 2.79 19.36 -49.09
C PHE A 67 1.49 19.11 -49.85
N SER A 68 1.58 18.43 -50.99
CA SER A 68 0.43 18.16 -51.84
C SER A 68 0.28 16.67 -52.13
N LEU A 69 -0.98 16.25 -52.31
CA LEU A 69 -1.36 14.90 -52.67
C LEU A 69 -2.07 14.95 -54.02
N GLN A 70 -1.60 14.13 -54.95
CA GLN A 70 -2.27 13.85 -56.21
C GLN A 70 -2.74 12.40 -56.23
N LEU A 71 -4.02 12.18 -56.49
CA LEU A 71 -4.59 10.88 -56.80
C LEU A 71 -4.88 10.82 -58.31
N THR A 72 -4.47 9.73 -58.94
CA THR A 72 -5.01 9.27 -60.23
C THR A 72 -5.68 7.93 -60.02
N ALA A 73 -7.02 7.92 -60.05
CA ALA A 73 -7.83 6.71 -59.95
C ALA A 73 -8.41 6.33 -61.32
N SER A 74 -8.19 5.09 -61.77
CA SER A 74 -8.73 4.56 -63.02
C SER A 74 -9.77 3.49 -62.76
N TYR A 75 -10.89 3.55 -63.48
CA TYR A 75 -12.03 2.65 -63.39
C TYR A 75 -12.31 2.09 -64.78
N ARG A 76 -12.13 0.77 -64.95
CA ARG A 76 -12.49 0.10 -66.19
C ARG A 76 -13.88 -0.51 -66.04
N LEU A 77 -14.83 0.08 -66.74
CA LEU A 77 -16.25 -0.28 -66.69
C LEU A 77 -16.62 -1.11 -67.93
N GLU A 78 -17.51 -2.08 -67.76
CA GLU A 78 -18.07 -2.91 -68.85
C GLU A 78 -19.58 -2.89 -68.81
N ASN A 79 -20.19 -2.54 -69.94
CA ASN A 79 -21.61 -2.78 -70.18
C ASN A 79 -21.77 -4.12 -70.90
N GLY A 80 -22.11 -5.18 -70.17
CA GLY A 80 -22.37 -6.51 -70.75
C GLY A 80 -23.76 -6.69 -71.36
N SER A 81 -24.54 -5.60 -71.50
CA SER A 81 -25.85 -5.65 -72.13
C SER A 81 -25.79 -5.31 -73.62
N ALA A 82 -26.72 -5.88 -74.39
CA ALA A 82 -26.87 -5.64 -75.81
C ALA A 82 -27.46 -4.26 -76.16
N GLU A 83 -27.78 -3.44 -75.15
CA GLU A 83 -28.31 -2.08 -75.31
C GLU A 83 -27.37 -1.04 -74.69
N PRO A 84 -27.32 0.20 -75.21
CA PRO A 84 -26.54 1.25 -74.59
C PRO A 84 -27.13 1.67 -73.24
N VAL A 85 -26.29 1.91 -72.24
CA VAL A 85 -26.70 2.26 -70.86
C VAL A 85 -26.18 3.65 -70.50
N ALA A 86 -27.06 4.48 -69.93
CA ALA A 86 -26.69 5.76 -69.33
C ALA A 86 -26.54 5.57 -67.81
N VAL A 87 -25.39 5.94 -67.25
CA VAL A 87 -25.12 5.89 -65.81
C VAL A 87 -24.81 7.29 -65.30
N ILE A 88 -25.44 7.69 -64.19
CA ILE A 88 -25.06 8.90 -63.48
C ILE A 88 -23.94 8.53 -62.51
N LEU A 89 -22.76 9.07 -62.78
CA LEU A 89 -21.58 8.96 -61.93
C LEU A 89 -21.64 10.02 -60.83
N HIS A 90 -21.21 9.63 -59.64
CA HIS A 90 -21.11 10.46 -58.46
C HIS A 90 -19.69 10.37 -57.90
N VAL A 91 -19.04 11.52 -57.73
CA VAL A 91 -17.75 11.67 -57.06
C VAL A 91 -18.03 12.14 -55.64
N THR A 92 -17.63 11.34 -54.66
CA THR A 92 -17.82 11.63 -53.23
C THR A 92 -17.12 12.93 -52.84
N GLU A 93 -17.77 13.79 -52.05
CA GLU A 93 -17.10 14.98 -51.52
C GLU A 93 -15.97 14.58 -50.56
N PRO A 94 -14.77 15.16 -50.70
CA PRO A 94 -13.72 15.03 -49.69
C PRO A 94 -14.17 15.72 -48.39
N ALA A 95 -13.87 15.12 -47.24
CA ALA A 95 -14.34 15.60 -45.94
C ALA A 95 -13.64 16.89 -45.44
N THR A 96 -12.55 17.31 -46.08
CA THR A 96 -11.71 18.42 -45.58
C THR A 96 -12.10 19.77 -46.18
N THR A 97 -12.19 20.79 -45.31
CA THR A 97 -12.69 22.14 -45.61
C THR A 97 -11.61 23.23 -45.65
N SER A 98 -10.34 22.89 -45.38
CA SER A 98 -9.25 23.88 -45.23
C SER A 98 -8.26 23.94 -46.41
N ALA A 99 -8.27 22.95 -47.31
CA ALA A 99 -7.27 22.82 -48.37
C ALA A 99 -7.86 23.10 -49.77
N THR A 100 -7.06 23.69 -50.65
CA THR A 100 -7.44 23.93 -52.05
C THR A 100 -7.41 22.61 -52.82
N ALA A 101 -8.59 22.12 -53.21
CA ALA A 101 -8.73 20.84 -53.90
C ALA A 101 -9.24 21.02 -55.34
N THR A 102 -8.64 20.29 -56.27
CA THR A 102 -9.05 20.24 -57.68
C THR A 102 -9.48 18.81 -58.02
N VAL A 103 -10.66 18.67 -58.65
CA VAL A 103 -11.21 17.39 -59.12
C VAL A 103 -11.44 17.46 -60.63
N GLN A 104 -10.98 16.46 -61.38
CA GLN A 104 -11.24 16.33 -62.81
C GLN A 104 -11.62 14.89 -63.15
N LEU A 105 -12.57 14.73 -64.06
CA LEU A 105 -13.02 13.43 -64.56
C LEU A 105 -12.72 13.34 -66.05
N LEU A 106 -12.08 12.25 -66.47
CA LEU A 106 -11.77 11.97 -67.87
C LEU A 106 -12.41 10.65 -68.28
N VAL A 107 -13.04 10.62 -69.46
CA VAL A 107 -13.58 9.40 -70.07
C VAL A 107 -12.81 9.16 -71.35
N GLU A 108 -12.12 8.02 -71.45
CA GLU A 108 -11.18 7.74 -72.55
C GLU A 108 -10.17 8.89 -72.80
N GLY A 109 -9.73 9.54 -71.72
CA GLY A 109 -8.80 10.67 -71.76
C GLY A 109 -9.43 12.03 -72.11
N ILE A 110 -10.74 12.09 -72.33
CA ILE A 110 -11.46 13.34 -72.65
C ILE A 110 -12.11 13.90 -71.37
N PRO A 111 -11.80 15.15 -70.97
CA PRO A 111 -12.41 15.80 -69.81
C PRO A 111 -13.94 15.83 -69.91
N GLN A 112 -14.62 15.50 -68.81
CA GLN A 112 -16.07 15.58 -68.66
C GLN A 112 -16.46 16.74 -67.74
N GLU A 113 -17.62 17.34 -67.99
CA GLU A 113 -18.19 18.32 -67.07
C GLU A 113 -18.67 17.65 -65.78
N LEU A 114 -18.29 18.26 -64.65
CA LEU A 114 -18.73 17.87 -63.32
C LEU A 114 -19.76 18.89 -62.82
N PHE A 115 -20.96 18.41 -62.51
CA PHE A 115 -22.04 19.23 -61.95
C PHE A 115 -22.06 19.10 -60.44
N ARG A 116 -21.90 20.22 -59.73
CA ARG A 116 -21.97 20.21 -58.26
C ARG A 116 -23.43 20.16 -57.80
N THR A 117 -23.77 19.15 -57.01
CA THR A 117 -25.09 18.91 -56.43
C THR A 117 -25.01 18.95 -54.90
N ALA A 118 -25.78 19.83 -54.26
CA ALA A 118 -25.73 20.03 -52.81
C ALA A 118 -26.05 18.73 -52.04
N GLY A 119 -25.18 18.34 -51.11
CA GLY A 119 -25.34 17.15 -50.26
C GLY A 119 -25.05 15.81 -50.95
N VAL A 120 -24.71 15.82 -52.24
CA VAL A 120 -24.30 14.64 -53.01
C VAL A 120 -22.84 14.78 -53.41
N GLY A 121 -22.41 15.92 -53.94
CA GLY A 121 -21.04 16.12 -54.40
C GLY A 121 -21.00 16.47 -55.88
N TYR A 122 -20.05 15.91 -56.64
CA TYR A 122 -19.99 16.13 -58.08
C TYR A 122 -20.65 14.98 -58.83
N THR A 123 -21.44 15.29 -59.86
CA THR A 123 -22.07 14.29 -60.72
C THR A 123 -21.71 14.51 -62.19
N SER A 124 -21.71 13.42 -62.96
CA SER A 124 -21.51 13.44 -64.42
C SER A 124 -22.30 12.31 -65.06
N GLN A 125 -22.87 12.53 -66.25
CA GLN A 125 -23.54 11.48 -66.99
C GLN A 125 -22.53 10.74 -67.89
N LEU A 126 -22.54 9.41 -67.87
CA LEU A 126 -21.73 8.55 -68.72
C LEU A 126 -22.64 7.70 -69.61
N GLN A 127 -22.41 7.74 -70.92
CA GLN A 127 -23.08 6.86 -71.88
C GLN A 127 -22.13 5.74 -72.28
N LEU A 128 -22.51 4.49 -72.03
CA LEU A 128 -21.80 3.30 -72.51
C LEU A 128 -22.55 2.68 -73.67
N GLY A 129 -21.84 2.26 -74.72
CA GLY A 129 -22.41 1.49 -75.82
C GLY A 129 -22.78 0.06 -75.39
N ALA A 130 -23.56 -0.62 -76.22
CA ALA A 130 -23.82 -2.06 -76.07
C ALA A 130 -22.49 -2.85 -76.15
N ASP A 131 -22.32 -3.84 -75.28
CA ASP A 131 -21.14 -4.72 -75.20
C ASP A 131 -19.80 -3.95 -75.23
N SER A 132 -19.75 -2.78 -74.58
CA SER A 132 -18.61 -1.87 -74.63
C SER A 132 -17.86 -1.79 -73.31
N ARG A 133 -16.57 -1.47 -73.42
CA ARG A 133 -15.68 -1.21 -72.28
C ARG A 133 -15.23 0.23 -72.33
N THR A 134 -15.23 0.89 -71.18
CA THR A 134 -14.84 2.29 -71.06
C THR A 134 -13.95 2.49 -69.84
N THR A 135 -12.91 3.30 -70.00
CA THR A 135 -11.99 3.70 -68.95
C THR A 135 -12.34 5.11 -68.49
N VAL A 136 -12.65 5.23 -67.21
CA VAL A 136 -12.93 6.52 -66.54
C VAL A 136 -11.79 6.80 -65.58
N THR A 137 -11.17 7.97 -65.69
CA THR A 137 -10.07 8.40 -64.82
C THR A 137 -10.52 9.58 -63.97
N LEU A 138 -10.44 9.44 -62.66
CA LEU A 138 -10.63 10.50 -61.68
C LEU A 138 -9.24 11.02 -61.28
N GLN A 139 -9.00 12.31 -61.54
CA GLN A 139 -7.83 13.01 -61.07
C GLN A 139 -8.23 13.94 -59.94
N TYR A 140 -7.52 13.84 -58.82
CA TYR A 140 -7.73 14.68 -57.65
C TYR A 140 -6.39 15.22 -57.18
N ARG A 141 -6.36 16.50 -56.85
CA ARG A 141 -5.19 17.15 -56.25
C ARG A 141 -5.64 17.98 -55.08
N VAL A 142 -4.95 17.82 -53.95
CA VAL A 142 -5.09 18.68 -52.78
C VAL A 142 -3.72 19.26 -52.45
N ASP A 143 -3.67 20.58 -52.34
CA ASP A 143 -2.47 21.33 -51.98
C ASP A 143 -2.54 21.80 -50.51
N ASP A 144 -1.39 22.16 -49.94
CA ASP A 144 -1.24 22.76 -48.60
C ASP A 144 -1.75 21.88 -47.44
N LEU A 145 -1.31 20.61 -47.40
CA LEU A 145 -1.57 19.69 -46.29
C LEU A 145 -0.69 20.04 -45.06
N GLU A 146 -1.19 20.87 -44.15
CA GLU A 146 -0.43 21.39 -42.99
C GLU A 146 -0.31 20.44 -41.79
N THR A 147 -0.96 19.27 -41.81
CA THR A 147 -0.95 18.36 -40.66
C THR A 147 0.44 17.75 -40.45
N PRO A 148 0.98 17.70 -39.20
CA PRO A 148 2.31 17.12 -38.93
C PRO A 148 2.39 15.61 -39.18
N LEU A 149 1.25 14.92 -39.06
CA LEU A 149 1.09 13.48 -39.30
C LEU A 149 -0.04 13.28 -40.33
N PRO A 150 0.22 13.52 -41.63
CA PRO A 150 -0.79 13.34 -42.66
C PRO A 150 -1.28 11.89 -42.74
N LEU A 151 -2.60 11.72 -42.64
CA LEU A 151 -3.29 10.43 -42.70
C LEU A 151 -4.06 10.31 -44.01
N LEU A 152 -3.59 9.46 -44.92
CA LEU A 152 -4.26 9.14 -46.18
C LEU A 152 -5.23 7.98 -45.95
N THR A 153 -6.51 8.19 -46.27
CA THR A 153 -7.53 7.13 -46.17
C THR A 153 -8.19 6.90 -47.53
N TYR A 154 -8.23 5.64 -47.96
CA TYR A 154 -8.90 5.22 -49.19
C TYR A 154 -9.88 4.06 -48.92
N PRO A 155 -11.19 4.35 -48.77
CA PRO A 155 -12.20 3.36 -48.36
C PRO A 155 -12.67 2.52 -49.56
N ALA A 156 -11.81 1.60 -50.00
CA ALA A 156 -12.07 0.75 -51.16
C ALA A 156 -13.34 -0.11 -51.04
N SER A 157 -13.76 -0.47 -49.83
CA SER A 157 -14.98 -1.26 -49.60
C SER A 157 -16.25 -0.64 -50.20
N ILE A 158 -16.28 0.68 -50.37
CA ILE A 158 -17.40 1.40 -50.99
C ILE A 158 -17.52 1.09 -52.50
N LEU A 159 -16.44 0.63 -53.15
CA LEU A 159 -16.45 0.23 -54.56
C LEU A 159 -17.33 -1.00 -54.84
N THR A 160 -17.74 -1.74 -53.81
CA THR A 160 -18.74 -2.82 -53.92
C THR A 160 -20.12 -2.34 -54.37
N ARG A 161 -20.37 -1.02 -54.43
CA ARG A 161 -21.55 -0.45 -55.10
C ARG A 161 -21.54 -0.67 -56.61
N TRP A 162 -20.36 -0.86 -57.21
CA TRP A 162 -20.26 -1.34 -58.57
C TRP A 162 -20.46 -2.87 -58.58
N PRO A 163 -21.30 -3.40 -59.47
CA PRO A 163 -21.35 -4.83 -59.75
C PRO A 163 -19.98 -5.40 -60.18
N GLY A 164 -19.74 -6.67 -59.87
CA GLY A 164 -18.53 -7.41 -60.28
C GLY A 164 -17.52 -7.66 -59.15
N ALA A 165 -16.38 -8.25 -59.51
CA ALA A 165 -15.26 -8.54 -58.60
C ALA A 165 -13.97 -7.96 -59.20
N PRO A 166 -13.70 -6.65 -59.04
CA PRO A 166 -12.61 -6.00 -59.73
C PRO A 166 -11.24 -6.43 -59.21
N SER A 167 -10.28 -6.58 -60.12
CA SER A 167 -8.86 -6.61 -59.74
C SER A 167 -8.43 -5.20 -59.30
N MET A 168 -7.68 -5.11 -58.20
CA MET A 168 -7.34 -3.83 -57.60
C MET A 168 -5.84 -3.63 -57.39
N ARG A 169 -5.37 -2.42 -57.71
CA ARG A 169 -4.02 -1.94 -57.40
C ARG A 169 -4.10 -0.61 -56.67
N VAL A 170 -3.42 -0.51 -55.54
CA VAL A 170 -3.20 0.76 -54.86
C VAL A 170 -1.70 1.00 -54.79
N SER A 171 -1.25 2.19 -55.18
CA SER A 171 0.16 2.57 -55.07
C SER A 171 0.31 3.94 -54.42
N VAL A 172 1.33 4.11 -53.58
CA VAL A 172 1.69 5.39 -52.97
C VAL A 172 3.16 5.66 -53.29
N THR A 173 3.42 6.78 -53.97
CA THR A 173 4.77 7.28 -54.27
C THR A 173 5.05 8.50 -53.42
N LEU A 174 6.23 8.52 -52.80
CA LEU A 174 6.62 9.51 -51.80
C LEU A 174 7.74 10.43 -52.30
N PRO A 175 7.79 11.70 -51.86
CA PRO A 175 8.91 12.57 -52.16
C PRO A 175 10.13 12.19 -51.31
N ALA A 176 11.35 12.36 -51.83
CA ALA A 176 12.55 12.33 -51.01
C ALA A 176 12.50 13.51 -50.00
N PRO A 177 12.87 13.32 -48.72
CA PRO A 177 13.56 12.17 -48.10
C PRO A 177 12.65 11.12 -47.41
N SER A 178 11.37 11.01 -47.75
CA SER A 178 10.35 10.26 -46.98
C SER A 178 10.47 8.72 -47.14
N GLY A 179 11.55 8.14 -46.62
CA GLY A 179 11.81 6.69 -46.61
C GLY A 179 10.99 5.93 -45.56
N PRO A 180 11.11 4.58 -45.52
CA PRO A 180 10.33 3.71 -44.62
C PRO A 180 10.36 4.11 -43.14
N GLU A 181 11.46 4.68 -42.69
CA GLU A 181 11.65 5.19 -41.34
C GLU A 181 10.70 6.35 -40.96
N SER A 182 10.21 7.11 -41.93
CA SER A 182 9.22 8.18 -41.74
C SER A 182 7.77 7.66 -41.70
N TRP A 183 7.53 6.38 -42.01
CA TRP A 183 6.20 5.79 -42.07
C TRP A 183 5.73 5.37 -40.68
N LEU A 184 4.47 5.65 -40.38
CA LEU A 184 3.87 5.39 -39.07
C LEU A 184 2.90 4.23 -39.12
N ARG A 185 2.06 4.20 -40.17
CA ARG A 185 1.02 3.19 -40.32
C ARG A 185 0.74 2.89 -41.77
N ILE A 186 0.61 1.60 -42.06
CA ILE A 186 0.24 1.09 -43.38
C ILE A 186 -0.77 -0.04 -43.18
N ALA A 187 -1.97 0.12 -43.73
CA ALA A 187 -3.04 -0.87 -43.68
C ALA A 187 -3.80 -0.93 -45.01
N PRO A 188 -4.52 -2.04 -45.32
CA PRO A 188 -4.44 -3.35 -44.68
C PRO A 188 -3.06 -4.00 -44.89
N SER A 189 -2.82 -5.20 -44.36
CA SER A 189 -1.55 -5.91 -44.59
C SER A 189 -1.38 -6.34 -46.06
N GLY A 190 -0.14 -6.64 -46.46
CA GLY A 190 0.17 -7.14 -47.81
C GLY A 190 0.79 -6.14 -48.79
N TRP A 191 1.09 -4.91 -48.34
CA TRP A 191 1.85 -3.95 -49.13
C TRP A 191 3.27 -4.45 -49.40
N ARG A 192 3.80 -4.13 -50.59
CA ARG A 192 5.18 -4.40 -50.98
C ARG A 192 5.91 -3.08 -51.20
N TYR A 193 7.12 -2.99 -50.68
CA TYR A 193 8.02 -1.88 -50.98
C TYR A 193 8.34 -1.87 -52.47
N GLN A 194 8.27 -0.70 -53.09
CA GLN A 194 8.62 -0.49 -54.48
C GLN A 194 9.36 0.84 -54.60
N SER A 195 10.48 0.86 -55.32
CA SER A 195 11.02 2.11 -55.87
C SER A 195 10.33 2.38 -57.21
N SER A 196 9.89 3.62 -57.43
CA SER A 196 9.36 4.04 -58.72
C SER A 196 10.43 3.81 -59.79
N GLU A 197 10.12 3.00 -60.81
CA GLU A 197 11.08 2.65 -61.87
C GLU A 197 11.51 3.88 -62.69
N THR A 198 10.68 4.92 -62.71
CA THR A 198 10.88 6.14 -63.51
C THR A 198 11.59 7.24 -62.73
N THR A 199 11.34 7.34 -61.42
CA THR A 199 11.85 8.46 -60.59
C THR A 199 12.84 8.01 -59.50
N GLY A 200 12.97 6.71 -59.25
CA GLY A 200 13.77 6.15 -58.16
C GLY A 200 13.19 6.40 -56.76
N LEU A 201 12.05 7.09 -56.65
CA LEU A 201 11.44 7.49 -55.39
C LEU A 201 10.87 6.30 -54.60
N PRO A 202 10.92 6.34 -53.26
CA PRO A 202 10.34 5.30 -52.42
C PRO A 202 8.81 5.26 -52.56
N GLY A 203 8.24 4.07 -52.40
CA GLY A 203 6.81 3.87 -52.48
C GLY A 203 6.37 2.50 -52.00
N VAL A 204 5.06 2.35 -51.89
CA VAL A 204 4.42 1.09 -51.54
C VAL A 204 3.35 0.76 -52.56
N LYS A 205 3.23 -0.53 -52.86
CA LYS A 205 2.23 -1.06 -53.77
C LYS A 205 1.49 -2.21 -53.12
N TRP A 206 0.17 -2.14 -53.18
CA TRP A 206 -0.72 -3.22 -52.84
C TRP A 206 -1.39 -3.72 -54.13
N LEU A 207 -1.33 -5.03 -54.34
CA LEU A 207 -1.92 -5.69 -55.51
C LEU A 207 -2.75 -6.87 -55.01
N TYR A 208 -3.99 -6.97 -55.49
CA TYR A 208 -4.86 -8.07 -55.15
C TYR A 208 -5.77 -8.44 -56.29
N ASP A 209 -5.82 -9.74 -56.55
CA ASP A 209 -6.54 -10.35 -57.67
C ASP A 209 -7.87 -10.99 -57.24
N ALA A 210 -8.40 -10.65 -56.06
CA ALA A 210 -9.68 -11.16 -55.53
C ALA A 210 -10.49 -10.08 -54.77
N GLN A 211 -11.46 -10.48 -53.91
CA GLN A 211 -12.44 -9.62 -53.23
C GLN A 211 -11.87 -8.35 -52.55
N ILE A 212 -12.55 -7.21 -52.75
CA ILE A 212 -12.19 -5.90 -52.17
C ILE A 212 -12.09 -6.00 -50.63
N PRO A 213 -11.01 -5.50 -50.00
CA PRO A 213 -10.87 -5.47 -48.54
C PRO A 213 -12.03 -4.72 -47.87
N SER A 214 -12.47 -5.21 -46.71
CA SER A 214 -13.47 -4.53 -45.88
C SER A 214 -12.90 -3.27 -45.22
N ASP A 215 -11.62 -3.34 -44.83
CA ASP A 215 -10.92 -2.26 -44.16
C ASP A 215 -10.39 -1.23 -45.19
N PRO A 216 -10.40 0.07 -44.86
CA PRO A 216 -9.84 1.09 -45.73
C PRO A 216 -8.33 0.93 -45.87
N PHE A 217 -7.80 1.33 -47.03
CA PHE A 217 -6.36 1.54 -47.14
C PHE A 217 -6.00 2.78 -46.34
N VAL A 218 -4.99 2.64 -45.49
CA VAL A 218 -4.49 3.72 -44.63
C VAL A 218 -3.01 3.83 -44.83
N PHE A 219 -2.53 5.04 -45.09
CA PHE A 219 -1.11 5.35 -45.14
C PHE A 219 -0.85 6.62 -44.35
N GLU A 220 -0.02 6.50 -43.32
CA GLU A 220 0.32 7.60 -42.41
C GLU A 220 1.83 7.73 -42.27
N LEU A 221 2.30 8.97 -42.27
CA LEU A 221 3.72 9.30 -42.26
C LEU A 221 3.97 10.58 -41.46
N ILE A 222 5.23 10.83 -41.13
CA ILE A 222 5.70 12.14 -40.67
C ILE A 222 5.73 13.08 -41.88
N HIS A 223 5.26 14.31 -41.73
CA HIS A 223 5.32 15.33 -42.77
C HIS A 223 6.75 15.44 -43.35
N PRO A 224 6.97 15.41 -44.68
CA PRO A 224 8.31 15.31 -45.28
C PRO A 224 9.29 16.40 -44.83
N HIS A 225 8.82 17.65 -44.71
CA HIS A 225 9.64 18.74 -44.20
C HIS A 225 10.06 18.56 -42.73
N ALA A 226 9.15 18.09 -41.87
CA ALA A 226 9.47 17.80 -40.47
C ALA A 226 10.46 16.65 -40.36
N TRP A 227 10.34 15.65 -41.24
CA TRP A 227 11.28 14.54 -41.34
C TRP A 227 12.68 14.99 -41.81
N GLN A 228 12.76 15.83 -42.86
CA GLN A 228 14.03 16.40 -43.33
C GLN A 228 14.72 17.21 -42.22
N GLN A 229 13.97 18.07 -41.52
CA GLN A 229 14.52 18.85 -40.40
C GLN A 229 15.08 17.94 -39.30
N LEU A 230 14.39 16.86 -38.94
CA LEU A 230 14.90 15.88 -37.99
C LEU A 230 16.19 15.22 -38.47
N GLN A 231 16.27 14.79 -39.73
CA GLN A 231 17.48 14.20 -40.30
C GLN A 231 18.66 15.18 -40.32
N ASP A 232 18.41 16.45 -40.66
CA ASP A 232 19.43 17.49 -40.69
C ASP A 232 19.98 17.78 -39.30
N LEU A 233 19.10 17.83 -38.29
CA LEU A 233 19.47 18.00 -36.88
C LEU A 233 20.27 16.79 -36.37
N GLU A 234 19.80 15.56 -36.62
CA GLU A 234 20.48 14.33 -36.22
C GLU A 234 21.87 14.20 -36.86
N GLY A 235 22.02 14.59 -38.13
CA GLY A 235 23.31 14.61 -38.82
C GLY A 235 24.32 15.58 -38.22
N GLN A 236 23.85 16.65 -37.56
CA GLN A 236 24.67 17.69 -36.96
C GLN A 236 24.84 17.56 -35.44
N ALA A 237 24.03 16.74 -34.78
CA ALA A 237 23.95 16.62 -33.32
C ALA A 237 25.30 16.36 -32.64
N SER A 238 26.16 15.57 -33.28
CA SER A 238 27.51 15.25 -32.78
C SER A 238 28.45 16.45 -32.63
N THR A 239 28.10 17.61 -33.21
CA THR A 239 28.95 18.81 -33.23
C THR A 239 28.54 19.89 -32.24
N THR A 240 27.26 19.93 -31.86
CA THR A 240 26.71 21.02 -31.02
C THR A 240 25.67 20.46 -30.04
N PRO A 241 25.94 20.47 -28.72
CA PRO A 241 25.03 19.90 -27.72
C PRO A 241 23.60 20.48 -27.71
N ALA A 242 23.44 21.77 -28.05
CA ALA A 242 22.13 22.42 -28.17
C ALA A 242 21.18 21.75 -29.19
N LEU A 243 21.73 21.04 -30.18
CA LEU A 243 20.92 20.33 -31.18
C LEU A 243 20.20 19.11 -30.58
N TYR A 244 20.73 18.50 -29.52
CA TYR A 244 20.03 17.39 -28.84
C TYR A 244 18.72 17.84 -28.19
N GLN A 245 18.71 19.06 -27.65
CA GLN A 245 17.49 19.67 -27.12
C GLN A 245 16.46 19.86 -28.25
N GLU A 246 16.89 20.43 -29.38
CA GLU A 246 15.98 20.64 -30.52
C GLU A 246 15.44 19.31 -31.07
N ILE A 247 16.27 18.27 -31.19
CA ILE A 247 15.82 16.93 -31.61
C ILE A 247 14.76 16.39 -30.64
N GLY A 248 15.01 16.50 -29.33
CA GLY A 248 14.06 16.07 -28.31
C GLY A 248 12.74 16.82 -28.38
N ASP A 249 12.77 18.14 -28.61
CA ASP A 249 11.59 18.98 -28.74
C ASP A 249 10.77 18.64 -29.99
N ARG A 250 11.43 18.33 -31.11
CA ARG A 250 10.76 17.89 -32.35
C ARG A 250 10.07 16.54 -32.17
N TYR A 251 10.73 15.56 -31.53
CA TYR A 251 10.09 14.27 -31.23
C TYR A 251 8.95 14.40 -30.23
N ARG A 252 9.06 15.31 -29.26
CA ARG A 252 7.96 15.64 -28.34
C ARG A 252 6.79 16.28 -29.07
N ALA A 253 7.02 17.22 -29.99
CA ALA A 253 5.96 17.81 -30.79
C ALA A 253 5.23 16.75 -31.65
N LEU A 254 5.96 15.76 -32.19
CA LEU A 254 5.35 14.61 -32.86
C LEU A 254 4.54 13.75 -31.89
N LEU A 255 5.05 13.48 -30.68
CA LEU A 255 4.30 12.76 -29.64
C LEU A 255 2.99 13.46 -29.26
N ASP A 256 3.00 14.79 -29.16
CA ASP A 256 1.83 15.61 -28.86
C ASP A 256 0.84 15.67 -30.04
N ALA A 257 1.34 15.52 -31.28
CA ALA A 257 0.51 15.43 -32.47
C ALA A 257 -0.20 14.07 -32.63
N VAL A 258 0.35 12.99 -32.07
CA VAL A 258 -0.25 11.64 -32.15
C VAL A 258 -1.51 11.54 -31.29
N PRO A 259 -2.65 11.07 -31.84
CA PRO A 259 -3.87 10.84 -31.08
C PRO A 259 -3.68 9.97 -29.84
N VAL A 260 -4.48 10.24 -28.81
CA VAL A 260 -4.41 9.56 -27.49
C VAL A 260 -5.47 8.45 -27.42
N ASP A 261 -5.56 7.63 -28.47
CA ASP A 261 -6.35 6.40 -28.53
C ASP A 261 -5.41 5.18 -28.56
N GLY A 262 -5.89 4.01 -28.12
CA GLY A 262 -5.08 2.79 -27.98
C GLY A 262 -4.47 2.29 -29.31
N THR A 263 -4.91 2.83 -30.44
CA THR A 263 -4.45 2.48 -31.78
C THR A 263 -3.01 2.93 -32.06
N TYR A 264 -2.50 3.94 -31.36
CA TYR A 264 -1.19 4.56 -31.63
C TYR A 264 -0.16 4.32 -30.52
N ASP A 265 -0.37 3.34 -29.64
CA ASP A 265 0.51 3.12 -28.48
C ASP A 265 1.97 2.84 -28.88
N ASP A 266 2.19 2.09 -29.96
CA ASP A 266 3.53 1.82 -30.49
C ASP A 266 4.20 3.10 -31.04
N VAL A 267 3.45 3.94 -31.75
CA VAL A 267 3.95 5.20 -32.32
C VAL A 267 4.29 6.20 -31.21
N ARG A 268 3.41 6.32 -30.20
CA ARG A 268 3.65 7.17 -29.02
C ARG A 268 4.87 6.68 -28.24
N THR A 269 5.01 5.38 -28.05
CA THR A 269 6.18 4.78 -27.36
C THR A 269 7.47 5.05 -28.14
N ARG A 270 7.42 4.97 -29.48
CA ARG A 270 8.55 5.31 -30.35
C ARG A 270 8.95 6.77 -30.19
N PHE A 271 8.05 7.73 -30.38
CA PHE A 271 8.39 9.16 -30.27
C PHE A 271 8.83 9.55 -28.85
N TYR A 272 8.20 8.99 -27.81
CA TYR A 272 8.64 9.19 -26.44
C TYR A 272 10.07 8.68 -26.21
N SER A 273 10.40 7.48 -26.70
CA SER A 273 11.74 6.92 -26.54
C SER A 273 12.81 7.68 -27.33
N GLN A 274 12.47 8.20 -28.51
CA GLN A 274 13.35 9.05 -29.30
C GLN A 274 13.59 10.42 -28.63
N ALA A 275 12.54 11.06 -28.09
CA ALA A 275 12.69 12.30 -27.32
C ALA A 275 13.54 12.08 -26.07
N LEU A 276 13.29 11.00 -25.33
CA LEU A 276 14.07 10.62 -24.16
C LEU A 276 15.55 10.41 -24.53
N ALA A 277 15.82 9.64 -25.57
CA ALA A 277 17.17 9.36 -26.03
C ALA A 277 17.91 10.63 -26.45
N ALA A 278 17.24 11.57 -27.10
CA ALA A 278 17.83 12.85 -27.50
C ALA A 278 18.25 13.66 -26.26
N TYR A 279 17.36 13.86 -25.28
CA TYR A 279 17.69 14.59 -24.06
C TYR A 279 18.79 13.92 -23.25
N THR A 280 18.73 12.61 -23.04
CA THR A 280 19.75 11.88 -22.27
C THR A 280 21.10 11.89 -22.96
N SER A 281 21.13 11.75 -24.30
CA SER A 281 22.37 11.84 -25.07
C SER A 281 23.01 13.22 -24.97
N GLY A 282 22.20 14.29 -25.05
CA GLY A 282 22.69 15.66 -24.85
C GLY A 282 23.29 15.87 -23.46
N ILE A 283 22.63 15.35 -22.42
CA ILE A 283 23.11 15.37 -21.03
C ILE A 283 24.44 14.61 -20.90
N ASP A 284 24.53 13.42 -21.48
CA ASP A 284 25.74 12.59 -21.43
C ASP A 284 26.92 13.27 -22.13
N VAL A 285 26.69 13.90 -23.28
CA VAL A 285 27.71 14.67 -24.02
C VAL A 285 28.22 15.87 -23.20
N LEU A 286 27.31 16.65 -22.61
CA LEU A 286 27.69 17.80 -21.77
C LEU A 286 28.41 17.37 -20.48
N ASN A 287 27.94 16.31 -19.83
CA ASN A 287 28.57 15.75 -18.64
C ASN A 287 29.97 15.20 -18.95
N ALA A 288 30.15 14.50 -20.08
CA ALA A 288 31.45 14.00 -20.52
C ALA A 288 32.42 15.15 -20.85
N ALA A 289 31.91 16.28 -21.33
CA ALA A 289 32.67 17.50 -21.54
C ALA A 289 32.94 18.30 -20.25
N GLY A 290 32.40 17.87 -19.10
CA GLY A 290 32.52 18.54 -17.81
C GLY A 290 31.83 19.91 -17.76
N GLN A 291 30.87 20.16 -18.66
CA GLN A 291 30.16 21.43 -18.71
C GLN A 291 29.09 21.50 -17.62
N THR A 292 28.98 22.67 -17.00
CA THR A 292 27.94 23.00 -16.02
C THR A 292 27.30 24.33 -16.41
N GLY A 293 26.04 24.55 -16.00
CA GLY A 293 25.32 25.79 -16.28
C GLY A 293 24.05 25.62 -17.10
N ASN A 294 23.62 26.70 -17.75
CA ASN A 294 22.25 26.86 -18.24
C ASN A 294 21.84 25.80 -19.28
N GLU A 295 22.71 25.45 -20.24
CA GLU A 295 22.40 24.45 -21.29
C GLU A 295 22.10 23.05 -20.70
N LEU A 296 22.90 22.62 -19.71
CA LEU A 296 22.65 21.38 -19.00
C LEU A 296 21.35 21.46 -18.17
N GLY A 297 21.10 22.60 -17.54
CA GLY A 297 19.86 22.88 -16.81
C GLY A 297 18.60 22.85 -17.69
N GLU A 298 18.68 23.37 -18.92
CA GLU A 298 17.61 23.35 -19.91
C GLU A 298 17.31 21.90 -20.35
N LEU A 299 18.33 21.10 -20.69
CA LEU A 299 18.12 19.68 -21.02
C LEU A 299 17.43 18.89 -19.89
N TYR A 300 17.84 19.09 -18.63
CA TYR A 300 17.17 18.48 -17.48
C TYR A 300 15.73 18.99 -17.30
N THR A 301 15.45 20.26 -17.63
CA THR A 301 14.10 20.83 -17.59
C THR A 301 13.19 20.16 -18.61
N HIS A 302 13.66 20.01 -19.84
CA HIS A 302 12.93 19.33 -20.91
C HIS A 302 12.71 17.84 -20.60
N LEU A 303 13.72 17.17 -20.02
CA LEU A 303 13.61 15.80 -19.55
C LEU A 303 12.58 15.65 -18.41
N ALA A 304 12.58 16.55 -17.42
CA ALA A 304 11.59 16.56 -16.35
C ALA A 304 10.17 16.77 -16.92
N SER A 305 10.02 17.67 -17.88
CA SER A 305 8.75 17.90 -18.56
C SER A 305 8.28 16.67 -19.34
N LEU A 306 9.19 15.91 -19.97
CA LEU A 306 8.86 14.66 -20.67
C LEU A 306 8.40 13.59 -19.68
N TYR A 307 9.06 13.42 -18.54
CA TYR A 307 8.59 12.48 -17.51
C TYR A 307 7.22 12.89 -16.94
N ARG A 308 6.97 14.20 -16.76
CA ARG A 308 5.70 14.73 -16.27
C ARG A 308 4.51 14.28 -17.14
N THR A 309 4.67 14.15 -18.45
CA THR A 309 3.59 13.69 -19.35
C THR A 309 3.23 12.20 -19.15
N GLN A 310 4.07 11.42 -18.45
CA GLN A 310 3.85 10.00 -18.17
C GLN A 310 3.52 9.70 -16.70
N VAL A 311 3.46 10.72 -15.83
CA VAL A 311 3.13 10.54 -14.40
C VAL A 311 1.72 9.99 -14.22
N ALA A 312 0.77 10.37 -15.09
CA ALA A 312 -0.58 9.82 -15.10
C ALA A 312 -0.88 9.21 -16.46
N ASP A 313 -1.36 7.96 -16.46
CA ASP A 313 -1.84 7.31 -17.68
C ASP A 313 -3.22 7.84 -18.13
N ARG A 314 -3.72 7.34 -19.26
CA ARG A 314 -5.04 7.71 -19.80
C ARG A 314 -6.20 7.42 -18.83
N ALA A 315 -6.05 6.44 -17.94
CA ALA A 315 -7.06 6.06 -16.93
C ALA A 315 -6.95 6.87 -15.63
N GLY A 316 -5.99 7.81 -15.57
CA GLY A 316 -5.65 8.57 -14.37
C GLY A 316 -4.92 7.73 -13.33
N THR A 317 -4.38 6.58 -13.71
CA THR A 317 -3.49 5.77 -12.88
C THR A 317 -2.13 6.44 -12.82
N ILE A 318 -1.64 6.58 -11.60
CA ILE A 318 -0.38 7.26 -11.33
C ILE A 318 0.77 6.26 -11.47
N ASN A 319 1.79 6.63 -12.23
CA ASN A 319 3.05 5.90 -12.33
C ASN A 319 4.14 6.60 -11.49
N ILE A 320 4.41 6.03 -10.33
CA ILE A 320 5.37 6.58 -9.36
C ILE A 320 6.80 6.62 -9.92
N ALA A 321 7.19 5.66 -10.75
CA ALA A 321 8.54 5.64 -11.33
C ALA A 321 8.79 6.87 -12.22
N TYR A 322 7.80 7.31 -12.98
CA TYR A 322 7.90 8.55 -13.77
C TYR A 322 7.85 9.80 -12.89
N SER A 323 7.13 9.78 -11.76
CA SER A 323 7.17 10.86 -10.77
C SER A 323 8.56 11.01 -10.15
N GLU A 324 9.20 9.91 -9.77
CA GLU A 324 10.57 9.91 -9.23
C GLU A 324 11.58 10.39 -10.27
N ALA A 325 11.48 9.90 -11.51
CA ALA A 325 12.34 10.35 -12.61
C ALA A 325 12.17 11.85 -12.91
N MET A 326 10.91 12.34 -12.88
CA MET A 326 10.59 13.77 -13.01
C MET A 326 11.23 14.59 -11.88
N VAL A 327 11.05 14.19 -10.62
CA VAL A 327 11.62 14.90 -9.45
C VAL A 327 13.14 14.96 -9.54
N ASN A 328 13.79 13.84 -9.89
CA ASN A 328 15.25 13.79 -10.02
C ASN A 328 15.74 14.71 -11.14
N ALA A 329 15.14 14.65 -12.33
CA ALA A 329 15.47 15.54 -13.43
C ALA A 329 15.22 17.02 -13.07
N ALA A 330 14.12 17.35 -12.40
CA ALA A 330 13.82 18.72 -11.98
C ALA A 330 14.82 19.23 -10.92
N GLN A 331 15.26 18.40 -9.98
CA GLN A 331 16.31 18.76 -9.02
C GLN A 331 17.66 19.00 -9.71
N GLN A 332 18.03 18.17 -10.69
CA GLN A 332 19.24 18.39 -11.50
C GLN A 332 19.14 19.71 -12.28
N ALA A 333 17.99 20.02 -12.88
CA ALA A 333 17.76 21.31 -13.54
C ALA A 333 17.91 22.49 -12.57
N LEU A 334 17.29 22.41 -11.39
CA LEU A 334 17.38 23.45 -10.35
C LEU A 334 18.81 23.66 -9.82
N ALA A 335 19.68 22.66 -9.88
CA ALA A 335 21.08 22.81 -9.49
C ALA A 335 21.91 23.60 -10.53
N GLN A 336 21.51 23.56 -11.81
CA GLN A 336 22.27 24.13 -12.94
C GLN A 336 21.72 25.48 -13.42
N LEU A 337 20.42 25.73 -13.27
CA LEU A 337 19.76 26.95 -13.76
C LEU A 337 20.13 28.21 -12.93
N PRO A 338 20.25 29.40 -13.54
CA PRO A 338 20.45 30.66 -12.82
C PRO A 338 19.30 30.97 -11.85
N THR A 339 19.61 31.54 -10.67
CA THR A 339 18.61 31.86 -9.63
C THR A 339 17.52 32.83 -10.07
N THR A 340 17.73 33.58 -11.15
CA THR A 340 16.77 34.54 -11.72
C THR A 340 15.82 33.94 -12.77
N SER A 341 15.96 32.65 -13.11
CA SER A 341 15.10 32.00 -14.13
C SER A 341 13.68 31.81 -13.63
N SER A 342 12.69 32.22 -14.43
CA SER A 342 11.26 32.04 -14.14
C SER A 342 10.84 30.57 -14.09
N GLN A 343 11.57 29.69 -14.78
CA GLN A 343 11.29 28.24 -14.81
C GLN A 343 11.58 27.56 -13.46
N ARG A 344 12.41 28.16 -12.59
CA ARG A 344 12.73 27.57 -11.28
C ARG A 344 11.51 27.41 -10.39
N GLN A 345 10.56 28.36 -10.46
CA GLN A 345 9.35 28.28 -9.64
C GLN A 345 8.47 27.10 -10.07
N GLU A 346 8.29 26.94 -11.38
CA GLU A 346 7.54 25.83 -11.97
C GLU A 346 8.20 24.46 -11.66
N LEU A 347 9.51 24.35 -11.84
CA LEU A 347 10.26 23.13 -11.50
C LEU A 347 10.19 22.80 -10.00
N THR A 348 10.24 23.81 -9.13
CA THR A 348 10.09 23.59 -7.68
C THR A 348 8.69 23.09 -7.36
N GLN A 349 7.65 23.62 -8.01
CA GLN A 349 6.30 23.08 -7.88
C GLN A 349 6.21 21.62 -8.34
N TRP A 350 6.87 21.25 -9.43
CA TRP A 350 6.89 19.87 -9.90
C TRP A 350 7.59 18.93 -8.91
N VAL A 351 8.65 19.38 -8.26
CA VAL A 351 9.32 18.65 -7.18
C VAL A 351 8.36 18.45 -6.00
N VAL A 352 7.62 19.48 -5.58
CA VAL A 352 6.60 19.37 -4.53
C VAL A 352 5.53 18.36 -4.90
N ASP A 353 4.93 18.50 -6.09
CA ASP A 353 3.87 17.61 -6.58
C ASP A 353 4.33 16.14 -6.56
N GLY A 354 5.54 15.87 -7.07
CA GLY A 354 6.09 14.51 -7.15
C GLY A 354 6.47 13.93 -5.79
N LEU A 355 7.00 14.73 -4.87
CA LEU A 355 7.32 14.29 -3.51
C LEU A 355 6.07 14.02 -2.67
N GLN A 356 5.01 14.84 -2.81
CA GLN A 356 3.72 14.57 -2.18
C GLN A 356 3.11 13.26 -2.68
N LEU A 357 3.26 12.98 -3.96
CA LEU A 357 2.80 11.75 -4.57
C LEU A 357 3.55 10.52 -4.05
N ALA A 358 4.88 10.59 -3.98
CA ALA A 358 5.71 9.56 -3.39
C ALA A 358 5.40 9.34 -1.90
N LEU A 359 5.12 10.42 -1.15
CA LEU A 359 4.74 10.34 0.26
C LEU A 359 3.42 9.61 0.45
N ALA A 360 2.41 9.94 -0.36
CA ALA A 360 1.13 9.25 -0.33
C ALA A 360 1.28 7.75 -0.63
N GLU A 361 2.15 7.37 -1.57
CA GLU A 361 2.45 5.98 -1.89
C GLU A 361 3.18 5.26 -0.74
N ALA A 362 4.21 5.88 -0.18
CA ALA A 362 4.96 5.31 0.94
C ALA A 362 4.07 5.06 2.16
N GLN A 363 3.14 5.99 2.44
CA GLN A 363 2.14 5.81 3.49
C GLN A 363 1.14 4.68 3.19
N ALA A 364 0.69 4.56 1.94
CA ALA A 364 -0.24 3.49 1.53
C ALA A 364 0.39 2.10 1.65
N ASN A 365 1.70 1.99 1.38
CA ASN A 365 2.46 0.74 1.43
C ASN A 365 3.13 0.49 2.80
N SER A 366 2.81 1.27 3.84
CA SER A 366 3.41 1.19 5.19
C SER A 366 4.95 1.28 5.21
N GLN A 367 5.55 1.98 4.24
CA GLN A 367 6.99 2.20 4.15
C GLN A 367 7.41 3.40 5.01
N TRP A 368 7.28 3.29 6.34
CA TRP A 368 7.39 4.43 7.27
C TRP A 368 8.74 5.15 7.23
N SER A 369 9.85 4.42 7.09
CA SER A 369 11.18 5.02 6.97
C SER A 369 11.31 5.88 5.71
N ASN A 370 10.80 5.39 4.58
CA ASN A 370 10.76 6.13 3.33
C ASN A 370 9.84 7.36 3.43
N ALA A 371 8.65 7.19 4.04
CA ALA A 371 7.71 8.28 4.25
C ALA A 371 8.32 9.41 5.12
N LEU A 372 9.08 9.08 6.17
CA LEU A 372 9.77 10.08 6.99
C LEU A 372 10.87 10.81 6.20
N ALA A 373 11.67 10.09 5.41
CA ALA A 373 12.68 10.71 4.56
C ALA A 373 12.06 11.66 3.52
N LEU A 374 10.90 11.32 2.96
CA LEU A 374 10.16 12.17 2.03
C LEU A 374 9.59 13.43 2.70
N VAL A 375 9.13 13.33 3.96
CA VAL A 375 8.70 14.50 4.74
C VAL A 375 9.89 15.42 5.01
N GLU A 376 11.07 14.88 5.31
CA GLU A 376 12.29 15.69 5.49
C GLU A 376 12.70 16.39 4.19
N GLN A 377 12.59 15.72 3.04
CA GLN A 377 12.83 16.35 1.73
C GLN A 377 11.84 17.46 1.44
N LEU A 378 10.55 17.27 1.73
CA LEU A 378 9.52 18.31 1.60
C LEU A 378 9.78 19.48 2.57
N ALA A 379 10.28 19.21 3.78
CA ALA A 379 10.61 20.23 4.77
C ALA A 379 11.87 21.05 4.42
N ALA A 380 12.73 20.55 3.52
CA ALA A 380 13.87 21.30 3.00
C ALA A 380 13.49 22.30 1.91
N LEU A 381 12.25 22.24 1.37
CA LEU A 381 11.75 23.15 0.35
C LEU A 381 11.27 24.48 0.96
N PRO A 382 11.19 25.55 0.15
CA PRO A 382 10.72 26.86 0.60
C PRO A 382 9.31 26.84 1.22
N SER A 383 9.14 27.58 2.32
CA SER A 383 7.90 27.60 3.13
C SER A 383 6.69 28.24 2.44
N ASP A 384 6.92 28.97 1.34
CA ASP A 384 5.89 29.55 0.49
C ASP A 384 5.19 28.51 -0.39
N LEU A 385 5.81 27.35 -0.62
CA LEU A 385 5.28 26.27 -1.44
C LEU A 385 4.78 25.08 -0.62
N VAL A 386 5.31 24.88 0.59
CA VAL A 386 4.93 23.77 1.46
C VAL A 386 4.64 24.27 2.88
N ASP A 387 3.46 23.90 3.40
CA ASP A 387 3.08 24.23 4.77
C ASP A 387 3.81 23.33 5.78
N HIS A 388 4.83 23.89 6.45
CA HIS A 388 5.60 23.17 7.46
C HIS A 388 4.76 22.71 8.66
N ALA A 389 3.65 23.38 8.99
CA ALA A 389 2.78 22.93 10.08
C ALA A 389 2.08 21.61 9.71
N ILE A 390 1.62 21.49 8.46
CA ILE A 390 1.05 20.26 7.92
C ILE A 390 2.10 19.15 7.85
N LEU A 391 3.35 19.46 7.48
CA LEU A 391 4.44 18.48 7.46
C LEU A 391 4.79 17.96 8.86
N GLU A 392 4.86 18.82 9.88
CA GLU A 392 5.12 18.39 11.27
C GLU A 392 3.97 17.51 11.80
N GLN A 393 2.73 17.86 11.49
CA GLN A 393 1.58 17.01 11.81
C GLN A 393 1.65 15.67 11.07
N THR A 394 2.06 15.67 9.80
CA THR A 394 2.23 14.46 8.99
C THR A 394 3.32 13.57 9.55
N LYS A 395 4.48 14.14 9.92
CA LYS A 395 5.59 13.46 10.60
C LYS A 395 5.12 12.78 11.88
N ARG A 396 4.46 13.53 12.77
CA ARG A 396 3.86 12.99 14.00
C ARG A 396 2.94 11.82 13.71
N SER A 397 2.06 11.95 12.71
CA SER A 397 1.11 10.89 12.34
C SER A 397 1.81 9.62 11.83
N ILE A 398 2.90 9.75 11.06
CA ILE A 398 3.69 8.62 10.55
C ILE A 398 4.40 7.92 11.71
N THR A 399 5.05 8.68 12.60
CA THR A 399 5.71 8.16 13.80
C THR A 399 4.74 7.36 14.67
N VAL A 400 3.54 7.89 14.94
CA VAL A 400 2.54 7.16 15.73
C VAL A 400 2.08 5.88 15.02
N ARG A 401 1.81 5.91 13.71
CA ARG A 401 1.43 4.70 12.96
C ARG A 401 2.52 3.63 12.98
N GLN A 402 3.79 4.03 12.86
CA GLN A 402 4.91 3.11 13.00
C GLN A 402 4.97 2.50 14.41
N ALA A 403 4.76 3.31 15.45
CA ALA A 403 4.70 2.81 16.82
C ALA A 403 3.54 1.82 17.02
N LEU A 404 2.36 2.09 16.44
CA LEU A 404 1.22 1.17 16.48
C LEU A 404 1.54 -0.16 15.78
N GLN A 405 2.21 -0.14 14.62
CA GLN A 405 2.65 -1.38 13.96
C GLN A 405 3.65 -2.15 14.84
N LEU A 406 4.59 -1.47 15.49
CA LEU A 406 5.51 -2.12 16.43
C LEU A 406 4.78 -2.74 17.63
N LEU A 407 3.64 -2.18 18.06
CA LEU A 407 2.78 -2.80 19.09
C LEU A 407 2.08 -4.06 18.57
N GLU A 408 1.64 -4.07 17.31
CA GLU A 408 1.07 -5.26 16.65
C GLU A 408 2.11 -6.37 16.51
N GLU A 409 3.37 -6.02 16.25
CA GLU A 409 4.52 -6.93 16.20
C GLU A 409 5.07 -7.33 17.59
N GLU A 410 4.35 -7.00 18.67
CA GLU A 410 4.71 -7.25 20.08
C GLU A 410 6.00 -6.55 20.56
N ASN A 411 6.58 -5.64 19.77
CA ASN A 411 7.77 -4.87 20.10
C ASN A 411 7.44 -3.56 20.84
N ARG A 412 6.90 -3.69 22.05
CA ARG A 412 6.54 -2.55 22.91
C ARG A 412 7.68 -1.59 23.24
N PRO A 413 8.88 -2.06 23.60
CA PRO A 413 9.96 -1.14 23.94
C PRO A 413 10.31 -0.19 22.79
N ALA A 414 10.31 -0.69 21.55
CA ALA A 414 10.56 0.14 20.37
C ALA A 414 9.40 1.10 20.10
N ALA A 415 8.15 0.66 20.25
CA ALA A 415 6.98 1.52 20.09
C ALA A 415 6.98 2.70 21.08
N PHE A 416 7.27 2.45 22.36
CA PHE A 416 7.36 3.49 23.39
C PHE A 416 8.59 4.39 23.25
N ALA A 417 9.72 3.87 22.74
CA ALA A 417 10.86 4.71 22.42
C ALA A 417 10.54 5.71 21.30
N LEU A 418 9.66 5.33 20.38
CA LEU A 418 9.34 6.10 19.18
C LEU A 418 8.19 7.11 19.40
N ALA A 419 7.13 6.74 20.13
CA ALA A 419 5.95 7.58 20.35
C ALA A 419 5.45 7.59 21.80
N GLY A 420 6.35 7.46 22.78
CA GLY A 420 5.99 7.22 24.18
C GLY A 420 5.08 8.26 24.84
N ALA A 421 5.23 9.54 24.50
CA ALA A 421 4.38 10.61 25.03
C ALA A 421 2.91 10.49 24.54
N GLU A 422 2.72 10.09 23.29
CA GLU A 422 1.40 9.92 22.67
C GLU A 422 0.71 8.64 23.15
N LEU A 423 1.47 7.55 23.29
CA LEU A 423 0.94 6.27 23.75
C LEU A 423 0.58 6.29 25.25
N ALA A 424 1.27 7.12 26.05
CA ALA A 424 1.08 7.22 27.48
C ALA A 424 0.11 8.33 27.92
N ASP A 425 -0.58 8.99 26.98
CA ASP A 425 -1.60 9.99 27.30
C ASP A 425 -2.68 9.36 28.21
N GLU A 426 -2.89 9.97 29.38
CA GLU A 426 -3.82 9.48 30.40
C GLU A 426 -5.26 9.44 29.89
N ALA A 427 -5.62 10.33 28.96
CA ALA A 427 -6.95 10.34 28.33
C ALA A 427 -7.20 9.13 27.42
N LEU A 428 -6.14 8.46 26.97
CA LEU A 428 -6.21 7.31 26.04
C LEU A 428 -5.99 5.97 26.75
N LEU A 429 -5.80 5.96 28.07
CA LEU A 429 -5.66 4.73 28.85
C LEU A 429 -7.03 4.21 29.31
N PRO A 430 -7.17 2.89 29.57
CA PRO A 430 -8.36 2.37 30.22
C PRO A 430 -8.59 3.03 31.59
N PRO A 431 -9.87 3.17 32.02
CA PRO A 431 -10.20 3.57 33.38
C PRO A 431 -9.43 2.76 34.43
N GLN A 432 -9.06 3.40 35.55
CA GLN A 432 -8.25 2.77 36.59
C GLN A 432 -8.80 1.42 37.07
N GLU A 433 -10.13 1.30 37.20
CA GLU A 433 -10.83 0.09 37.64
C GLU A 433 -10.62 -1.13 36.72
N LEU A 434 -10.26 -0.91 35.45
CA LEU A 434 -10.00 -1.98 34.50
C LEU A 434 -8.51 -2.31 34.38
N ARG A 435 -7.62 -1.60 35.08
CA ARG A 435 -6.17 -1.79 35.03
C ARG A 435 -5.70 -2.51 36.29
N THR A 436 -5.07 -3.66 36.13
CA THR A 436 -4.36 -4.29 37.26
C THR A 436 -3.07 -3.52 37.56
N PRO A 437 -2.80 -3.12 38.82
CA PRO A 437 -1.49 -2.58 39.22
C PRO A 437 -0.41 -3.67 39.34
N PHE A 438 -0.80 -4.93 39.43
CA PHE A 438 0.09 -6.06 39.73
C PHE A 438 0.46 -6.82 38.46
N SER A 439 1.73 -7.24 38.40
CA SER A 439 2.26 -8.11 37.35
C SER A 439 2.26 -9.58 37.74
N ARG A 440 2.33 -9.89 39.05
CA ARG A 440 2.37 -11.25 39.59
C ARG A 440 1.98 -11.25 41.08
N TRP A 441 1.28 -12.30 41.49
CA TRP A 441 1.12 -12.66 42.90
C TRP A 441 1.98 -13.86 43.27
N THR A 442 2.79 -13.71 44.33
CA THR A 442 3.51 -14.82 44.95
C THR A 442 2.98 -15.02 46.36
N ILE A 443 2.39 -16.19 46.63
CA ILE A 443 1.83 -16.51 47.94
C ILE A 443 2.50 -17.77 48.49
N SER A 444 2.91 -17.75 49.75
CA SER A 444 3.44 -18.90 50.47
C SER A 444 2.60 -19.14 51.72
N THR A 445 2.04 -20.34 51.85
CA THR A 445 1.17 -20.70 52.98
C THR A 445 1.73 -21.92 53.69
N THR A 446 2.04 -21.81 54.98
CA THR A 446 2.46 -22.92 55.84
C THR A 446 1.33 -23.29 56.79
N VAL A 447 0.89 -24.54 56.75
CA VAL A 447 -0.17 -25.08 57.61
C VAL A 447 0.41 -26.15 58.53
N THR A 448 0.22 -25.96 59.83
CA THR A 448 0.52 -26.93 60.88
C THR A 448 -0.77 -27.29 61.63
N PRO A 449 -0.80 -28.34 62.48
CA PRO A 449 -1.99 -28.69 63.22
C PRO A 449 -2.47 -27.61 64.20
N ASP A 450 -1.62 -26.66 64.57
CA ASP A 450 -1.90 -25.65 65.59
C ASP A 450 -1.91 -24.21 65.02
N ALA A 451 -1.18 -23.95 63.93
CA ALA A 451 -1.04 -22.62 63.35
C ALA A 451 -0.99 -22.63 61.81
N MET A 452 -1.38 -21.50 61.22
CA MET A 452 -1.27 -21.16 59.81
C MET A 452 -0.46 -19.87 59.68
N GLU A 453 0.43 -19.84 58.71
CA GLU A 453 1.20 -18.66 58.31
C GLU A 453 1.02 -18.45 56.81
N ILE A 454 0.57 -17.25 56.39
CA ILE A 454 0.38 -16.86 55.00
C ILE A 454 1.29 -15.67 54.73
N THR A 455 2.17 -15.80 53.75
CA THR A 455 3.02 -14.74 53.23
C THR A 455 2.54 -14.37 51.83
N VAL A 456 2.18 -13.12 51.59
CA VAL A 456 1.80 -12.57 50.28
C VAL A 456 2.85 -11.56 49.84
N GLU A 457 3.40 -11.77 48.64
CA GLU A 457 4.43 -10.94 48.01
C GLU A 457 3.92 -10.51 46.62
N PRO A 458 3.28 -9.33 46.51
CA PRO A 458 2.86 -8.79 45.22
C PRO A 458 4.05 -8.17 44.48
N LEU A 459 4.12 -8.43 43.17
CA LEU A 459 4.98 -7.71 42.25
C LEU A 459 4.14 -6.79 41.35
N ALA A 460 4.62 -5.57 41.14
CA ALA A 460 3.97 -4.55 40.33
C ALA A 460 4.75 -4.27 39.04
N PHE A 461 4.04 -3.82 38.01
CA PHE A 461 4.67 -3.22 36.84
C PHE A 461 5.39 -1.91 37.24
N VAL A 462 6.55 -1.62 36.64
CA VAL A 462 7.38 -0.44 37.00
C VAL A 462 6.56 0.85 37.00
N ARG A 463 5.79 1.09 35.93
CA ARG A 463 4.97 2.30 35.77
C ARG A 463 3.78 2.37 36.74
N GLN A 464 3.38 1.25 37.33
CA GLN A 464 2.21 1.14 38.22
C GLN A 464 2.61 0.87 39.67
N HIS A 465 3.91 0.91 40.01
CA HIS A 465 4.41 0.58 41.35
C HIS A 465 3.78 1.46 42.44
N ALA A 466 3.68 2.79 42.21
CA ALA A 466 3.02 3.70 43.16
C ALA A 466 1.52 3.37 43.37
N MET A 467 0.83 2.99 42.30
CA MET A 467 -0.57 2.56 42.35
C MET A 467 -0.71 1.25 43.15
N ALA A 468 0.19 0.29 42.92
CA ALA A 468 0.24 -0.98 43.64
C ALA A 468 0.54 -0.81 45.13
N THR A 469 1.48 0.06 45.49
CA THR A 469 1.80 0.40 46.89
C THR A 469 0.59 0.98 47.60
N THR A 470 -0.06 1.97 46.97
CA THR A 470 -1.27 2.61 47.52
C THR A 470 -2.39 1.58 47.74
N ALA A 471 -2.59 0.68 46.78
CA ALA A 471 -3.60 -0.37 46.86
C ALA A 471 -3.32 -1.37 48.01
N ILE A 472 -2.07 -1.79 48.19
CA ILE A 472 -1.66 -2.69 49.28
C ILE A 472 -1.75 -2.00 50.64
N ASP A 473 -1.29 -0.77 50.77
CA ASP A 473 -1.36 -0.04 52.04
C ASP A 473 -2.82 0.13 52.50
N GLY A 474 -3.74 0.39 51.55
CA GLY A 474 -5.17 0.41 51.80
C GLY A 474 -5.72 -0.94 52.30
N LEU A 475 -5.32 -2.05 51.67
CA LEU A 475 -5.70 -3.40 52.09
C LEU A 475 -5.17 -3.73 53.49
N VAL A 476 -3.89 -3.45 53.76
CA VAL A 476 -3.25 -3.71 55.06
C VAL A 476 -3.94 -2.92 56.16
N ALA A 477 -4.29 -1.66 55.91
CA ALA A 477 -5.03 -0.83 56.85
C ALA A 477 -6.46 -1.35 57.09
N ALA A 478 -7.11 -1.95 56.08
CA ALA A 478 -8.40 -2.62 56.25
C ALA A 478 -8.26 -3.90 57.09
N PHE A 479 -7.27 -4.75 56.81
CA PHE A 479 -7.01 -5.98 57.55
C PHE A 479 -6.65 -5.74 59.01
N LYS A 480 -5.80 -4.76 59.32
CA LYS A 480 -5.47 -4.42 60.71
C LYS A 480 -6.67 -3.92 61.51
N ARG A 481 -7.68 -3.34 60.84
CA ARG A 481 -8.93 -2.88 61.48
C ARG A 481 -9.94 -4.00 61.68
N SER A 482 -9.99 -4.98 60.78
CA SER A 482 -11.00 -6.03 60.80
C SER A 482 -10.54 -7.35 61.39
N ALA A 483 -9.22 -7.57 61.55
CA ALA A 483 -8.68 -8.83 62.05
C ALA A 483 -9.24 -9.19 63.44
N ASP A 484 -9.68 -10.45 63.57
CA ASP A 484 -10.04 -11.01 64.88
C ASP A 484 -8.81 -11.05 65.79
N SER A 485 -9.02 -11.04 67.11
CA SER A 485 -7.93 -11.00 68.10
C SER A 485 -6.95 -12.18 68.02
N ALA A 486 -7.34 -13.28 67.37
CA ALA A 486 -6.51 -14.46 67.14
C ALA A 486 -5.64 -14.36 65.86
N ILE A 487 -5.87 -13.37 65.00
CA ILE A 487 -5.19 -13.18 63.72
C ILE A 487 -4.22 -12.01 63.83
N THR A 488 -2.94 -12.26 63.53
CA THR A 488 -1.91 -11.22 63.48
C THR A 488 -1.59 -10.86 62.03
N VAL A 489 -1.55 -9.57 61.71
CA VAL A 489 -1.25 -9.06 60.37
C VAL A 489 -0.04 -8.12 60.44
N GLU A 490 1.06 -8.50 59.79
CA GLU A 490 2.31 -7.76 59.70
C GLU A 490 2.57 -7.34 58.24
N TRP A 491 3.04 -6.11 58.03
CA TRP A 491 3.37 -5.58 56.71
C TRP A 491 4.80 -5.06 56.71
N SER A 492 5.60 -5.52 55.75
CA SER A 492 6.98 -5.10 55.53
C SER A 492 7.07 -4.54 54.11
N PRO A 493 6.96 -3.21 53.92
CA PRO A 493 7.08 -2.61 52.59
C PRO A 493 8.47 -2.88 52.01
N ALA A 494 8.56 -3.08 50.69
CA ALA A 494 9.86 -3.21 50.03
C ALA A 494 10.62 -1.87 50.17
N PRO A 495 11.95 -1.90 50.38
CA PRO A 495 12.73 -0.68 50.44
C PRO A 495 12.54 0.10 49.13
N LEU A 496 12.23 1.39 49.26
CA LEU A 496 12.21 2.32 48.13
C LEU A 496 13.58 2.23 47.44
N PRO A 497 13.65 2.20 46.10
CA PRO A 497 14.94 2.25 45.43
C PRO A 497 15.64 3.54 45.87
N THR A 498 16.75 3.40 46.59
CA THR A 498 17.70 4.49 46.73
C THR A 498 18.19 4.81 45.33
N ASN A 499 17.97 6.05 44.89
CA ASN A 499 18.63 6.59 43.71
C ASN A 499 20.15 6.46 43.95
N GLU A 500 20.77 5.37 43.51
CA GLU A 500 22.21 5.38 43.30
C GLU A 500 22.46 6.43 42.21
N PRO A 501 23.21 7.51 42.49
CA PRO A 501 23.68 8.36 41.42
C PRO A 501 24.50 7.48 40.48
N ALA A 502 24.21 7.59 39.18
CA ALA A 502 24.94 6.89 38.14
C ALA A 502 26.43 6.96 38.42
N ARG A 503 27.07 5.81 38.64
CA ARG A 503 28.53 5.72 38.67
C ARG A 503 29.02 6.13 37.29
N ASP A 504 29.87 7.14 37.26
CA ASP A 504 30.40 7.79 36.08
C ASP A 504 30.75 6.82 34.94
N GLY A 505 30.28 7.16 33.73
CA GLY A 505 31.09 6.96 32.52
C GLY A 505 30.89 5.69 31.68
N GLN A 506 29.91 4.84 31.94
CA GLN A 506 29.52 3.81 30.97
C GLN A 506 28.03 3.93 30.64
N ALA A 507 27.75 4.54 29.49
CA ALA A 507 26.47 4.43 28.81
C ALA A 507 26.27 2.96 28.42
N SER A 508 25.75 2.16 29.34
CA SER A 508 25.09 0.90 29.03
C SER A 508 23.88 1.22 28.16
N THR A 509 24.06 1.13 26.85
CA THR A 509 23.01 1.14 25.81
C THR A 509 22.21 -0.16 25.85
N VAL A 510 21.81 -0.60 27.04
CA VAL A 510 20.81 -1.66 27.20
C VAL A 510 19.51 -0.93 27.55
N PRO A 511 18.51 -0.90 26.66
CA PRO A 511 17.23 -0.29 26.98
C PRO A 511 16.67 -0.98 28.22
N VAL A 512 16.35 -0.18 29.24
CA VAL A 512 15.75 -0.65 30.49
C VAL A 512 14.43 -1.31 30.13
N LEU A 513 14.45 -2.65 30.08
CA LEU A 513 13.32 -3.49 29.73
C LEU A 513 12.13 -3.18 30.66
N GLU A 514 11.00 -2.83 30.06
CA GLU A 514 9.68 -2.69 30.72
C GLU A 514 9.21 -3.93 31.49
N GLU A 515 9.94 -5.04 31.39
CA GLU A 515 9.61 -6.31 32.04
C GLU A 515 10.18 -6.51 33.45
N GLN A 516 10.92 -5.56 34.03
CA GLN A 516 11.36 -5.72 35.42
C GLN A 516 10.21 -5.44 36.41
N ALA A 517 9.43 -6.49 36.72
CA ALA A 517 8.47 -6.48 37.81
C ALA A 517 9.16 -6.13 39.14
N ARG A 518 8.59 -5.19 39.90
CA ARG A 518 9.16 -4.70 41.17
C ARG A 518 8.37 -5.23 42.37
N PRO A 519 9.03 -5.73 43.43
CA PRO A 519 8.34 -6.09 44.65
C PRO A 519 7.70 -4.86 45.30
N VAL A 520 6.47 -5.01 45.80
CA VAL A 520 5.77 -3.97 46.55
C VAL A 520 6.08 -4.07 48.04
N GLY A 521 6.15 -5.29 48.55
CA GLY A 521 6.47 -5.61 49.94
C GLY A 521 6.01 -7.01 50.31
N ARG A 522 6.01 -7.32 51.61
CA ARG A 522 5.64 -8.62 52.15
C ARG A 522 4.56 -8.46 53.21
N LEU A 523 3.40 -9.07 52.97
CA LEU A 523 2.28 -9.17 53.92
C LEU A 523 2.32 -10.54 54.59
N LEU A 524 2.36 -10.57 55.92
CA LEU A 524 2.39 -11.78 56.73
C LEU A 524 1.13 -11.85 57.59
N ILE A 525 0.39 -12.95 57.47
CA ILE A 525 -0.82 -13.24 58.25
C ILE A 525 -0.56 -14.51 59.06
N ARG A 526 -0.70 -14.44 60.38
CA ARG A 526 -0.58 -15.59 61.29
C ARG A 526 -1.89 -15.82 62.01
N ALA A 527 -2.35 -17.07 62.05
CA ALA A 527 -3.58 -17.43 62.74
C ALA A 527 -3.51 -18.87 63.28
N PRO A 528 -4.23 -19.23 64.35
CA PRO A 528 -4.46 -20.62 64.73
C PRO A 528 -5.12 -21.43 63.59
N SER A 529 -4.83 -22.72 63.49
CA SER A 529 -5.36 -23.61 62.43
C SER A 529 -6.88 -23.70 62.36
N ALA A 530 -7.59 -23.44 63.46
CA ALA A 530 -9.05 -23.44 63.54
C ALA A 530 -9.69 -22.06 63.23
N SER A 531 -8.90 -21.05 62.88
CA SER A 531 -9.40 -19.69 62.67
C SER A 531 -10.14 -19.57 61.33
N SER A 532 -11.20 -18.77 61.31
CA SER A 532 -11.86 -18.35 60.07
C SER A 532 -11.30 -17.00 59.63
N PHE A 533 -11.02 -16.84 58.34
CA PHE A 533 -10.59 -15.56 57.76
C PHE A 533 -11.76 -14.70 57.23
N ALA A 534 -13.00 -14.98 57.64
CA ALA A 534 -14.19 -14.26 57.18
C ALA A 534 -14.15 -12.75 57.45
N SER A 535 -13.53 -12.34 58.57
CA SER A 535 -13.33 -10.95 58.94
C SER A 535 -12.35 -10.21 58.00
N LEU A 536 -11.33 -10.90 57.50
CA LEU A 536 -10.42 -10.37 56.49
C LEU A 536 -11.07 -10.32 55.11
N THR A 537 -11.77 -11.39 54.68
CA THR A 537 -12.41 -11.43 53.35
C THR A 537 -13.51 -10.39 53.20
N THR A 538 -14.23 -10.06 54.29
CA THR A 538 -15.25 -8.99 54.29
C THR A 538 -14.64 -7.59 54.15
N ALA A 539 -13.39 -7.41 54.58
CA ALA A 539 -12.67 -6.15 54.50
C ALA A 539 -11.88 -5.95 53.19
N MET A 540 -11.87 -6.96 52.29
CA MET A 540 -11.18 -6.87 51.01
C MET A 540 -11.95 -5.97 50.02
N PRO A 541 -11.24 -5.17 49.18
CA PRO A 541 -11.86 -4.47 48.08
C PRO A 541 -12.53 -5.43 47.11
N ALA A 542 -13.70 -5.05 46.57
CA ALA A 542 -14.46 -5.83 45.60
C ALA A 542 -13.92 -5.64 44.16
N SER A 543 -12.61 -5.75 43.97
CA SER A 543 -11.95 -5.65 42.66
C SER A 543 -11.22 -6.94 42.29
N ALA A 544 -11.19 -7.22 40.99
CA ALA A 544 -10.68 -8.46 40.44
C ALA A 544 -9.18 -8.67 40.73
N GLU A 545 -8.39 -7.62 40.97
CA GLU A 545 -6.97 -7.79 41.26
C GLU A 545 -6.70 -8.57 42.55
N TRP A 546 -7.66 -8.59 43.48
CA TRP A 546 -7.53 -9.25 44.78
C TRP A 546 -8.13 -10.66 44.82
N SER A 547 -8.76 -11.12 43.74
CA SER A 547 -9.53 -12.37 43.72
C SER A 547 -8.71 -13.60 44.13
N PHE A 548 -7.40 -13.61 43.83
CA PHE A 548 -6.51 -14.70 44.23
C PHE A 548 -6.30 -14.78 45.75
N VAL A 549 -6.03 -13.63 46.39
CA VAL A 549 -5.88 -13.55 47.85
C VAL A 549 -7.22 -13.82 48.53
N TYR A 550 -8.32 -13.30 47.98
CA TYR A 550 -9.68 -13.52 48.49
C TYR A 550 -10.06 -15.00 48.45
N ALA A 551 -9.85 -15.67 47.31
CA ALA A 551 -10.14 -17.09 47.14
C ALA A 551 -9.32 -17.94 48.11
N LEU A 552 -8.04 -17.62 48.31
CA LEU A 552 -7.19 -18.31 49.27
C LEU A 552 -7.74 -18.17 50.70
N LEU A 553 -7.97 -16.95 51.17
CA LEU A 553 -8.44 -16.72 52.54
C LEU A 553 -9.81 -17.36 52.80
N ARG A 554 -10.69 -17.37 51.79
CA ARG A 554 -12.01 -18.01 51.88
C ARG A 554 -11.93 -19.54 51.98
N GLN A 555 -10.97 -20.17 51.30
CA GLN A 555 -10.87 -21.63 51.20
C GLN A 555 -9.88 -22.24 52.20
N LEU A 556 -9.01 -21.44 52.82
CA LEU A 556 -7.99 -21.90 53.77
C LEU A 556 -8.60 -22.24 55.14
N GLN A 557 -9.33 -23.36 55.19
CA GLN A 557 -9.88 -23.96 56.41
C GLN A 557 -9.37 -25.40 56.51
N PRO A 558 -8.20 -25.62 57.13
CA PRO A 558 -7.62 -26.96 57.21
C PRO A 558 -8.46 -27.86 58.11
N THR A 559 -8.84 -29.04 57.60
CA THR A 559 -9.45 -30.07 58.43
C THR A 559 -8.35 -30.85 59.13
N VAL A 560 -8.26 -30.68 60.46
CA VAL A 560 -7.27 -31.36 61.31
C VAL A 560 -7.92 -32.52 62.05
N GLU A 561 -7.72 -33.74 61.56
CA GLU A 561 -8.18 -34.96 62.23
C GLU A 561 -7.08 -35.50 63.16
N ARG A 562 -7.38 -35.61 64.45
CA ARG A 562 -6.47 -36.17 65.47
C ARG A 562 -7.07 -37.47 65.98
N ASN A 563 -6.58 -38.60 65.48
CA ASN A 563 -7.01 -39.92 65.93
C ASN A 563 -5.98 -40.51 66.92
N ARG A 564 -6.45 -41.02 68.06
CA ARG A 564 -5.62 -41.61 69.10
C ARG A 564 -5.94 -43.10 69.20
N ALA A 565 -4.99 -43.95 68.82
CA ALA A 565 -5.09 -45.40 68.95
C ALA A 565 -3.97 -45.92 69.85
N TRP A 566 -4.31 -46.33 71.07
CA TRP A 566 -3.40 -46.92 72.06
C TRP A 566 -2.17 -46.02 72.30
N PHE A 567 -1.02 -46.35 71.70
CA PHE A 567 0.27 -45.63 71.83
C PHE A 567 0.61 -44.69 70.67
N ASN A 568 -0.24 -44.65 69.63
CA ASN A 568 -0.03 -43.85 68.43
C ASN A 568 -1.07 -42.75 68.32
N ARG A 569 -0.60 -41.52 68.05
CA ARG A 569 -1.43 -40.41 67.63
C ARG A 569 -1.21 -40.19 66.14
N ARG A 570 -2.28 -40.32 65.36
CA ARG A 570 -2.30 -40.02 63.94
C ARG A 570 -2.91 -38.62 63.76
N THR A 571 -2.18 -37.73 63.11
CA THR A 571 -2.65 -36.39 62.78
C THR A 571 -2.72 -36.30 61.26
N THR A 572 -3.91 -36.05 60.73
CA THR A 572 -4.15 -35.83 59.30
C THR A 572 -4.55 -34.39 59.11
N VAL A 573 -3.89 -33.68 58.20
CA VAL A 573 -4.26 -32.32 57.79
C VAL A 573 -4.67 -32.35 56.33
N ARG A 574 -5.86 -31.82 56.02
CA ARG A 574 -6.41 -31.70 54.67
C ARG A 574 -6.73 -30.24 54.35
N VAL A 575 -6.36 -29.80 53.15
CA VAL A 575 -6.71 -28.49 52.59
C VAL A 575 -7.22 -28.69 51.17
N LEU A 576 -8.40 -28.16 50.85
CA LEU A 576 -8.95 -28.16 49.50
C LEU A 576 -8.79 -26.76 48.90
N LEU A 577 -8.18 -26.68 47.71
CA LEU A 577 -7.97 -25.41 47.01
C LEU A 577 -8.45 -25.52 45.56
N ASP A 578 -9.23 -24.54 45.12
CA ASP A 578 -9.76 -24.35 43.78
C ASP A 578 -9.70 -22.88 43.38
N PHE A 579 -8.89 -22.56 42.36
CA PHE A 579 -8.71 -21.21 41.84
C PHE A 579 -9.32 -21.00 40.44
N GLN A 580 -10.15 -21.91 39.94
CA GLN A 580 -10.76 -21.74 38.61
C GLN A 580 -11.63 -20.47 38.51
N ALA A 581 -12.30 -20.09 39.60
CA ALA A 581 -13.05 -18.84 39.66
C ALA A 581 -12.15 -17.59 39.50
N VAL A 582 -10.94 -17.61 40.04
CA VAL A 582 -9.94 -16.54 39.89
C VAL A 582 -9.52 -16.40 38.42
N THR A 583 -9.24 -17.53 37.78
CA THR A 583 -8.91 -17.57 36.36
C THR A 583 -10.06 -17.05 35.50
N ALA A 584 -11.31 -17.46 35.77
CA ALA A 584 -12.48 -16.96 35.06
C ALA A 584 -12.68 -15.45 35.23
N GLU A 585 -12.44 -14.91 36.43
CA GLU A 585 -12.55 -13.48 36.71
C GLU A 585 -11.49 -12.65 35.97
N TRP A 586 -10.21 -13.05 36.03
CA TRP A 586 -9.12 -12.37 35.33
C TRP A 586 -9.25 -12.49 33.80
N GLN A 587 -9.66 -13.65 33.28
CA GLN A 587 -9.97 -13.82 31.86
C GLN A 587 -11.19 -13.00 31.43
N GLY A 588 -12.20 -12.87 32.30
CA GLY A 588 -13.36 -12.01 32.09
C GLY A 588 -12.97 -10.54 31.95
N ALA A 589 -12.10 -10.03 32.84
CA ALA A 589 -11.56 -8.68 32.76
C ALA A 589 -10.78 -8.45 31.45
N ALA A 590 -9.89 -9.39 31.08
CA ALA A 590 -9.16 -9.32 29.82
C ALA A 590 -10.09 -9.33 28.59
N THR A 591 -11.12 -10.17 28.59
CA THR A 591 -12.08 -10.27 27.48
C THR A 591 -12.94 -9.02 27.35
N ASN A 592 -13.31 -8.39 28.46
CA ASN A 592 -14.06 -7.14 28.44
C ASN A 592 -13.23 -6.01 27.80
N LEU A 593 -11.95 -5.90 28.18
CA LEU A 593 -11.02 -4.93 27.59
C LEU A 593 -10.79 -5.17 26.10
N GLU A 594 -10.65 -6.44 25.68
CA GLU A 594 -10.51 -6.80 24.26
C GLU A 594 -11.74 -6.38 23.46
N ARG A 595 -12.94 -6.63 23.98
CA ARG A 595 -14.20 -6.22 23.32
C ARG A 595 -14.29 -4.70 23.15
N GLN A 596 -13.87 -3.95 24.16
CA GLN A 596 -13.84 -2.48 24.10
C GLN A 596 -12.78 -1.99 23.10
N ALA A 597 -11.60 -2.64 23.04
CA ALA A 597 -10.59 -2.33 22.03
C ALA A 597 -11.11 -2.55 20.61
N THR A 598 -11.80 -3.66 20.34
CA THR A 598 -12.40 -3.94 19.02
C THR A 598 -13.42 -2.87 18.64
N ALA A 599 -14.31 -2.46 19.56
CA ALA A 599 -15.29 -1.42 19.28
C ALA A 599 -14.65 -0.06 18.95
N LEU A 600 -13.53 0.27 19.62
CA LEU A 600 -12.77 1.49 19.34
C LEU A 600 -12.11 1.47 17.97
N GLU A 601 -11.60 0.32 17.52
CA GLU A 601 -11.04 0.18 16.16
C GLU A 601 -12.10 0.28 15.08
N GLU A 602 -13.27 -0.33 15.28
CA GLU A 602 -14.39 -0.22 14.35
C GLU A 602 -14.83 1.25 14.22
N ALA A 603 -14.94 1.96 15.35
CA ALA A 603 -15.25 3.39 15.37
C ALA A 603 -14.15 4.25 14.69
N ALA A 604 -12.89 3.89 14.83
CA ALA A 604 -11.77 4.56 14.17
C ALA A 604 -11.71 4.27 12.66
N ALA A 605 -12.09 3.06 12.23
CA ALA A 605 -12.11 2.67 10.83
C ALA A 605 -13.26 3.34 10.04
N ALA A 606 -14.34 3.73 10.72
CA ALA A 606 -15.50 4.40 10.12
C ALA A 606 -15.28 5.91 9.85
N ARG A 607 -14.15 6.50 10.26
CA ARG A 607 -13.84 7.93 10.09
C ARG A 607 -13.34 8.24 8.68
N ASP A 608 -13.66 9.42 8.14
CA ASP A 608 -13.11 9.88 6.88
C ASP A 608 -11.67 10.36 7.08
N MET A 609 -10.72 9.71 6.42
CA MET A 609 -9.31 10.08 6.51
C MET A 609 -8.94 11.31 5.68
N ARG A 610 -9.90 11.89 4.93
CA ARG A 610 -9.69 13.12 4.14
C ARG A 610 -9.82 14.39 4.99
N ASP A 611 -10.55 14.32 6.10
CA ASP A 611 -10.64 15.43 7.06
C ASP A 611 -9.54 15.26 8.12
N ALA A 612 -8.71 16.29 8.32
CA ALA A 612 -7.60 16.25 9.26
C ALA A 612 -8.07 16.00 10.71
N SER A 613 -9.23 16.54 11.08
CA SER A 613 -9.80 16.36 12.43
C SER A 613 -10.33 14.94 12.64
N GLU A 614 -10.96 14.35 11.61
CA GLU A 614 -11.43 12.97 11.66
C GLU A 614 -10.28 11.96 11.60
N ALA A 615 -9.23 12.25 10.82
CA ALA A 615 -8.01 11.46 10.77
C ALA A 615 -7.28 11.43 12.12
N GLU A 616 -7.22 12.57 12.83
CA GLU A 616 -6.66 12.63 14.18
C GLU A 616 -7.52 11.86 15.18
N ALA A 617 -8.85 11.97 15.11
CA ALA A 617 -9.76 11.20 15.95
C ALA A 617 -9.62 9.68 15.71
N ALA A 618 -9.45 9.26 14.44
CA ALA A 618 -9.19 7.87 14.09
C ALA A 618 -7.85 7.37 14.68
N LEU A 619 -6.80 8.19 14.62
CA LEU A 619 -5.50 7.86 15.21
C LEU A 619 -5.60 7.68 16.73
N ARG A 620 -6.27 8.61 17.43
CA ARG A 620 -6.51 8.52 18.88
C ARG A 620 -7.29 7.27 19.25
N GLY A 621 -8.33 6.93 18.48
CA GLY A 621 -9.11 5.70 18.68
C GLY A 621 -8.26 4.44 18.57
N ARG A 622 -7.31 4.39 17.62
CA ARG A 622 -6.37 3.27 17.47
C ARG A 622 -5.37 3.17 18.63
N ILE A 623 -4.83 4.30 19.09
CA ILE A 623 -3.98 4.34 20.29
C ILE A 623 -4.75 3.81 21.50
N GLN A 624 -5.98 4.28 21.70
CA GLN A 624 -6.83 3.83 22.80
C GLN A 624 -7.10 2.32 22.71
N ALA A 625 -7.43 1.80 21.53
CA ALA A 625 -7.60 0.35 21.34
C ALA A 625 -6.34 -0.44 21.70
N ALA A 626 -5.15 0.02 21.27
CA ALA A 626 -3.88 -0.62 21.59
C ALA A 626 -3.61 -0.63 23.11
N ASN A 627 -3.88 0.48 23.80
CA ASN A 627 -3.76 0.57 25.26
C ASN A 627 -4.72 -0.38 25.99
N TYR A 628 -5.94 -0.58 25.48
CA TYR A 628 -6.91 -1.51 26.05
C TYR A 628 -6.48 -2.97 25.87
N ARG A 629 -5.95 -3.34 24.70
CA ARG A 629 -5.35 -4.66 24.49
C ARG A 629 -4.13 -4.88 25.38
N ALA A 630 -3.34 -3.85 25.59
CA ALA A 630 -2.19 -3.92 26.49
C ALA A 630 -2.60 -4.24 27.92
N ALA A 631 -3.65 -3.58 28.43
CA ALA A 631 -4.22 -3.91 29.72
C ALA A 631 -4.83 -5.32 29.75
N ALA A 632 -5.50 -5.76 28.68
CA ALA A 632 -6.04 -7.13 28.59
C ALA A 632 -4.93 -8.19 28.70
N GLN A 633 -3.78 -7.96 28.05
CA GLN A 633 -2.62 -8.85 28.16
C GLN A 633 -2.01 -8.85 29.57
N GLN A 634 -2.02 -7.72 30.29
CA GLN A 634 -1.56 -7.68 31.70
C GLN A 634 -2.41 -8.61 32.58
N TRP A 635 -3.74 -8.61 32.40
CA TRP A 635 -4.64 -9.54 33.09
C TRP A 635 -4.37 -11.00 32.71
N ARG A 636 -4.15 -11.30 31.43
CA ARG A 636 -3.77 -12.67 30.99
C ARG A 636 -2.44 -13.11 31.59
N LYS A 637 -1.47 -12.20 31.72
CA LYS A 637 -0.16 -12.48 32.34
C LYS A 637 -0.28 -12.82 33.83
N LEU A 638 -1.24 -12.25 34.56
CA LEU A 638 -1.47 -12.61 35.96
C LEU A 638 -1.84 -14.08 36.13
N VAL A 639 -2.67 -14.64 35.24
CA VAL A 639 -3.09 -16.04 35.26
C VAL A 639 -1.87 -16.97 35.16
N THR A 640 -0.97 -16.69 34.22
CA THR A 640 0.17 -17.58 33.91
C THR A 640 1.36 -17.38 34.84
N THR A 641 1.49 -16.21 35.47
CA THR A 641 2.67 -15.87 36.26
C THR A 641 2.46 -15.90 37.77
N SER A 642 1.21 -15.94 38.25
CA SER A 642 0.90 -16.01 39.69
C SER A 642 0.92 -17.43 40.22
N TRP A 643 1.34 -17.61 41.47
CA TRP A 643 1.42 -18.94 42.08
C TRP A 643 1.32 -18.89 43.61
N LEU A 644 0.89 -20.03 44.17
CA LEU A 644 0.80 -20.34 45.59
C LEU A 644 1.69 -21.54 45.90
N GLN A 645 2.56 -21.41 46.89
CA GLN A 645 3.26 -22.53 47.50
C GLN A 645 2.59 -22.88 48.83
N LEU A 646 1.86 -23.99 48.86
CA LEU A 646 1.26 -24.54 50.07
C LEU A 646 2.23 -25.55 50.70
N GLN A 647 2.60 -25.38 51.95
CA GLN A 647 3.39 -26.33 52.73
C GLN A 647 2.56 -26.83 53.92
N ILE A 648 2.33 -28.14 54.01
CA ILE A 648 1.71 -28.76 55.18
C ILE A 648 2.81 -29.45 55.97
N ALA A 649 2.88 -29.19 57.27
CA ALA A 649 3.78 -29.87 58.18
C ALA A 649 3.00 -30.53 59.34
N VAL A 650 3.28 -31.80 59.63
CA VAL A 650 2.62 -32.57 60.69
C VAL A 650 3.67 -33.28 61.57
N PRO A 651 3.40 -33.44 62.88
CA PRO A 651 4.27 -34.21 63.76
C PRO A 651 4.38 -35.68 63.32
N SER A 652 5.61 -36.21 63.25
CA SER A 652 5.89 -37.61 62.90
C SER A 652 7.07 -38.15 63.74
N GLY A 653 6.76 -38.85 64.83
CA GLY A 653 7.75 -39.24 65.84
C GLY A 653 8.39 -38.03 66.53
N ILE A 654 9.73 -37.93 66.47
CA ILE A 654 10.52 -36.81 67.02
C ILE A 654 10.79 -35.73 65.95
N GLN A 655 10.44 -35.98 64.68
CA GLN A 655 10.63 -35.06 63.56
C GLN A 655 9.28 -34.54 63.02
N GLN A 656 9.32 -33.54 62.14
CA GLN A 656 8.16 -33.07 61.39
C GLN A 656 8.20 -33.65 59.98
N ALA A 657 7.11 -34.30 59.56
CA ALA A 657 6.90 -34.61 58.16
C ALA A 657 6.35 -33.34 57.48
N SER A 658 6.94 -32.92 56.36
CA SER A 658 6.42 -31.80 55.58
C SER A 658 6.35 -32.12 54.10
N ARG A 659 5.34 -31.56 53.42
CA ARG A 659 5.17 -31.66 51.97
C ARG A 659 4.75 -30.30 51.43
N SER A 660 5.26 -29.94 50.26
CA SER A 660 4.89 -28.73 49.55
C SER A 660 4.14 -29.05 48.25
N TRP A 661 3.23 -28.16 47.88
CA TRP A 661 2.49 -28.14 46.62
C TRP A 661 2.64 -26.75 46.01
N VAL A 662 2.89 -26.69 44.71
CA VAL A 662 2.84 -25.45 43.94
C VAL A 662 1.54 -25.47 43.16
N ILE A 663 0.72 -24.45 43.34
CA ILE A 663 -0.61 -24.32 42.77
C ILE A 663 -0.65 -23.00 42.01
N THR A 664 -1.02 -23.05 40.74
CA THR A 664 -1.28 -21.88 39.90
C THR A 664 -2.80 -21.66 39.76
N PRO A 665 -3.26 -20.47 39.36
CA PRO A 665 -4.68 -20.22 39.06
C PRO A 665 -5.29 -21.20 38.06
N GLU A 666 -4.48 -21.77 37.16
CA GLU A 666 -4.91 -22.75 36.15
C GLU A 666 -4.93 -24.20 36.68
N THR A 667 -4.37 -24.46 37.86
CA THR A 667 -4.32 -25.80 38.42
C THR A 667 -5.75 -26.26 38.79
N PRO A 668 -6.20 -27.45 38.38
CA PRO A 668 -7.52 -27.96 38.75
C PRO A 668 -7.64 -28.15 40.27
N ALA A 669 -8.88 -28.18 40.77
CA ALA A 669 -9.18 -28.35 42.19
C ALA A 669 -8.37 -29.51 42.79
N SER A 670 -7.57 -29.22 43.82
CA SER A 670 -6.62 -30.18 44.40
C SER A 670 -6.81 -30.30 45.90
N LEU A 671 -6.80 -31.55 46.38
CA LEU A 671 -6.81 -31.88 47.80
C LEU A 671 -5.37 -32.13 48.26
N ALA A 672 -4.84 -31.22 49.07
CA ALA A 672 -3.55 -31.40 49.74
C ALA A 672 -3.77 -32.12 51.07
N GLU A 673 -3.29 -33.37 51.18
CA GLU A 673 -3.38 -34.18 52.40
C GLU A 673 -2.00 -34.63 52.87
N LEU A 674 -1.75 -34.50 54.18
CA LEU A 674 -0.58 -35.07 54.84
C LEU A 674 -0.98 -35.74 56.16
N THR A 675 -0.51 -36.97 56.34
CA THR A 675 -0.69 -37.75 57.57
C THR A 675 0.66 -37.92 58.27
N GLY A 676 0.70 -37.62 59.57
CA GLY A 676 1.81 -37.93 60.46
C GLY A 676 1.40 -38.85 61.60
N SER A 677 2.33 -39.68 62.08
CA SER A 677 2.11 -40.54 63.24
C SER A 677 3.20 -40.32 64.29
N THR A 678 2.81 -40.02 65.52
CA THR A 678 3.71 -39.92 66.67
C THR A 678 3.44 -41.08 67.63
N GLY A 679 4.46 -41.90 67.89
CA GLY A 679 4.42 -42.91 68.95
C GLY A 679 4.88 -42.31 70.29
N TYR A 680 4.16 -42.58 71.37
CA TYR A 680 4.58 -42.15 72.72
C TYR A 680 5.61 -43.14 73.28
N LEU A 681 6.89 -42.91 72.99
CA LEU A 681 7.99 -43.69 73.58
C LEU A 681 7.93 -43.66 75.12
N SER A 682 7.50 -42.53 75.70
CA SER A 682 7.31 -42.37 77.15
C SER A 682 6.22 -43.27 77.73
N ALA A 683 5.13 -43.52 77.01
CA ALA A 683 4.08 -44.45 77.46
C ALA A 683 4.54 -45.91 77.39
N PHE A 684 5.31 -46.27 76.35
CA PHE A 684 5.95 -47.59 76.25
C PHE A 684 6.98 -47.81 77.37
N ILE A 685 7.81 -46.80 77.67
CA ILE A 685 8.75 -46.83 78.81
C ILE A 685 7.99 -46.93 80.13
N SER A 686 6.89 -46.19 80.30
CA SER A 686 6.09 -46.25 81.53
C SER A 686 5.51 -47.63 81.78
N ILE A 687 5.00 -48.31 80.74
CA ILE A 687 4.50 -49.69 80.83
C ILE A 687 5.64 -50.67 81.06
N LEU A 688 6.79 -50.49 80.41
CA LEU A 688 7.96 -51.35 80.62
C LEU A 688 8.46 -51.25 82.07
N VAL A 689 8.51 -50.03 82.64
CA VAL A 689 8.83 -49.78 84.06
C VAL A 689 7.78 -50.40 84.97
N LEU A 690 6.48 -50.23 84.68
CA LEU A 690 5.40 -50.83 85.47
C LEU A 690 5.46 -52.37 85.43
N GLY A 691 5.74 -52.94 84.25
CA GLY A 691 5.89 -54.38 84.04
C GLY A 691 7.12 -54.95 84.74
N MET A 692 8.24 -54.22 84.74
CA MET A 692 9.45 -54.59 85.49
C MET A 692 9.20 -54.53 87.00
N ALA A 693 8.50 -53.51 87.49
CA ALA A 693 8.10 -53.41 88.90
C ALA A 693 7.16 -54.55 89.31
N PHE A 694 6.22 -54.94 88.44
CA PHE A 694 5.33 -56.08 88.67
C PHE A 694 6.07 -57.42 88.67
N LEU A 695 7.03 -57.62 87.76
CA LEU A 695 7.90 -58.80 87.75
C LEU A 695 8.80 -58.88 88.99
N LEU A 696 9.33 -57.75 89.46
CA LEU A 696 10.07 -57.68 90.72
C LEU A 696 9.18 -58.02 91.92
N LEU A 697 7.93 -57.56 91.93
CA LEU A 697 6.94 -57.93 92.94
C LEU A 697 6.65 -59.44 92.94
N ILE A 698 6.38 -60.02 91.77
CA ILE A 698 6.17 -61.47 91.63
C ILE A 698 7.40 -62.25 92.04
N SER A 699 8.59 -61.84 91.61
CA SER A 699 9.85 -62.48 91.99
C SER A 699 10.10 -62.40 93.49
N SER A 700 9.73 -61.31 94.15
CA SER A 700 9.85 -61.14 95.60
C SER A 700 8.86 -62.06 96.34
N VAL A 701 7.64 -62.21 95.83
CA VAL A 701 6.64 -63.15 96.37
C VAL A 701 7.07 -64.60 96.15
N LEU A 702 7.62 -64.94 94.98
CA LEU A 702 8.17 -66.26 94.68
C LEU A 702 9.38 -66.59 95.54
N TRP A 703 10.26 -65.63 95.80
CA TRP A 703 11.38 -65.79 96.73
C TRP A 703 10.93 -65.97 98.18
N TRP A 704 9.77 -65.43 98.56
CA TRP A 704 9.17 -65.65 99.88
C TRP A 704 8.47 -67.01 100.01
N LEU A 705 8.10 -67.64 98.89
CA LEU A 705 7.44 -68.95 98.83
C LEU A 705 8.43 -70.13 98.68
N LEU A 706 9.70 -69.86 98.34
CA LEU A 706 10.83 -70.80 98.32
C LEU A 706 11.57 -70.75 99.66
#